data_AF-A0AAI8CKI5-F1
#
_entry.id   AF-A0AAI8CKI5-F1
#
_cell.length_a   1.000
_cell.length_b   1.000
_cell.length_c   1.000
_cell.angle_alpha   90.00
_cell.angle_beta   90.00
_cell.angle_gamma   90.00
#
_symmetry.space_group_name_H-M   'P 1'
#
loop_
_entity.id
_entity.type
_entity.pdbx_description
1 polymer ?
#
loop_
_entity_poly.entity_id
_entity_poly.type
_entity_poly.pdbx_seq_one_letter_code
_entity_poly.pdbx_strand_id
1 'polypeptide(L)'
;MGLAGFIVFVSVEWLYQISDYIIRNRVGFSKLLLFVAYNIPYFTVLGIPVGVLFAIFWVTSEMSTNREITAILVHGISSKRLVTPFLILALILGFFAWLLNDYVVPNANYKSSQVLNQYILQSPETVIKTNMLVELEKDVYFYVKQYDKQKGELYDVVLFRNEEGNEQIVTSKKVMKRQDGWYLLDGNMYVVELETGFLKLDMQFREMKLDVAGEIEQMLRAYKTTRDKTSKELREQLETYKKLGINTASLTVELHQRYANALGSLVIVLIGLPISLLFGLTSKSWGVILTFVLVVLYQGSGAWLSGMGKEGLMDPVLATWLPNLVFAVVGFLLYLFMDTPVAYRAREVLSRFFTMLLVVISLSLIFSSVGFAADLKVNANIADFSENLVSLKNGITMTWDKYKLECDEASATLEDGKVKTVYAVGNVSFYDGDRKYFAKSLVYYFETSRVLVLNAKTVYNYNYKGKNVPIYVHGSEIEVENITDEAKMLVEIRNPAITTCNFEEPHYTIQSEEVYVLENKYIIATNSFLVVLGVPVFPYPVFVTALQGESPYSLTFTFGQTLGVSQTFAFTLNNWSTKLTLGTDNVTFQANDSVNKQQRVSFDMKSNKFEFTIFPLTYRYVNNAVYYKYDGVLYFEGNYLADSNYYQKVGLTYQDPKSPFYFKPYIMYDGRLTDTIVYLNGGFRNLSFVLLNSNNLTLNLDDTVQLRTDGYLTSLERDWTSTYRTTYTLTLSNNNIRYNFSLTGNLSESAQNRTFTYTYQFPWTFKWDAFTLNFNYTFNIKGVSNIAATKTESVGMSDKYISDLSYILGPFRLTGGWEQFYGFLDEPAANNKNVLRFTFSLSSDKITASASRGIDISNNKLLPDSYSIRYSEQFGPVGVSNSISGTYDNDKAKLGVQNFNLGLNFQDIGTSYSLQFSTIPGNQISTYIHTLKYANLSATIYQKPDYIERATVSGSFNLFDYLAKLSGTYYVRSANAEPTWSLSYSMEKKDEKYVVSYNTDNTRKYLVEISNKTIDPNVYVKLKYDPSRNLLESVNLTFDKSLHCWRLLIGADLSYKATGNWLDYLDKLTLKFYLTDISDIFFLLDPKAGQFQFSGM
;
A
#
# COMPACT_ATOMS: atom_id res chain seq x y z
N MET A 1 -8.23 13.46 8.92
CA MET A 1 -8.07 12.01 9.24
C MET A 1 -8.11 11.76 10.74
N GLY A 2 -7.16 12.26 11.54
CA GLY A 2 -7.14 12.02 13.00
C GLY A 2 -8.46 12.36 13.72
N LEU A 3 -9.04 13.53 13.46
CA LEU A 3 -10.35 13.92 14.00
C LEU A 3 -11.47 12.95 13.62
N ALA A 4 -11.53 12.52 12.35
CA ALA A 4 -12.54 11.57 11.89
C ALA A 4 -12.36 10.19 12.53
N GLY A 5 -11.12 9.72 12.65
CA GLY A 5 -10.80 8.46 13.34
C GLY A 5 -11.22 8.48 14.81
N PHE A 6 -10.97 9.60 15.52
CA PHE A 6 -11.40 9.79 16.90
C PHE A 6 -12.94 9.79 17.02
N ILE A 7 -13.64 10.50 16.13
CA ILE A 7 -15.11 10.53 16.14
C ILE A 7 -15.68 9.12 15.94
N VAL A 8 -15.14 8.34 14.99
CA VAL A 8 -15.56 6.96 14.76
C VAL A 8 -15.28 6.09 16.00
N PHE A 9 -14.08 6.16 16.55
CA PHE A 9 -13.69 5.41 17.75
C PHE A 9 -14.63 5.68 18.93
N VAL A 10 -14.85 6.95 19.27
CA VAL A 10 -15.74 7.33 20.37
C VAL A 10 -17.20 6.96 20.07
N SER A 11 -17.65 7.08 18.82
CA SER A 11 -19.01 6.67 18.45
C SER A 11 -19.22 5.17 18.65
N VAL A 12 -18.24 4.34 18.28
CA VAL A 12 -18.32 2.88 18.47
C VAL A 12 -18.32 2.53 19.96
N GLU A 13 -17.42 3.12 20.74
CA GLU A 13 -17.36 2.92 22.20
C GLU A 13 -18.69 3.29 22.86
N TRP A 14 -19.27 4.42 22.46
CA TRP A 14 -20.51 4.88 23.05
C TRP A 14 -21.72 4.03 22.64
N LEU A 15 -21.75 3.50 21.41
CA LEU A 15 -22.72 2.49 20.99
C LEU A 15 -22.54 1.16 21.73
N TYR A 16 -21.29 0.76 22.01
CA TYR A 16 -20.97 -0.45 22.77
C TYR A 16 -21.50 -0.37 24.21
N GLN A 17 -21.32 0.77 24.90
CA GLN A 17 -21.82 0.98 26.26
C GLN A 17 -23.36 0.86 26.39
N ILE A 18 -24.10 1.11 25.31
CA ILE A 18 -25.56 0.99 25.28
C ILE A 18 -26.04 -0.26 24.51
N SER A 19 -25.12 -1.15 24.12
CA SER A 19 -25.41 -2.32 23.27
C SER A 19 -26.48 -3.23 23.86
N ASP A 20 -26.46 -3.46 25.17
CA ASP A 20 -27.49 -4.24 25.88
C ASP A 20 -28.89 -3.66 25.67
N TYR A 21 -29.04 -2.33 25.72
CA TYR A 21 -30.31 -1.66 25.48
C TYR A 21 -30.72 -1.71 24.01
N ILE A 22 -29.75 -1.55 23.09
CA ILE A 22 -29.98 -1.64 21.64
C ILE A 22 -30.53 -3.02 21.27
N ILE A 23 -29.92 -4.09 21.80
CA ILE A 23 -30.30 -5.48 21.54
C ILE A 23 -31.63 -5.79 22.21
N ARG A 24 -31.81 -5.44 23.50
CA ARG A 24 -33.03 -5.72 24.25
C ARG A 24 -34.25 -5.03 23.65
N ASN A 25 -34.11 -3.77 23.24
CA ASN A 25 -35.22 -2.95 22.77
C ASN A 25 -35.35 -2.92 21.23
N ARG A 26 -34.57 -3.74 20.51
CA ARG A 26 -34.58 -3.92 19.04
C ARG A 26 -34.55 -2.59 18.27
N VAL A 27 -33.61 -1.72 18.62
CA VAL A 27 -33.51 -0.39 18.02
C VAL A 27 -33.05 -0.49 16.57
N GLY A 28 -33.83 0.09 15.65
CA GLY A 28 -33.48 0.11 14.22
C GLY A 28 -32.22 0.94 13.92
N PHE A 29 -31.41 0.49 12.95
CA PHE A 29 -30.13 1.10 12.58
C PHE A 29 -30.23 2.60 12.25
N SER A 30 -31.33 3.04 11.61
CA SER A 30 -31.56 4.45 11.29
C SER A 30 -31.63 5.36 12.52
N LYS A 31 -32.16 4.86 13.64
CA LYS A 31 -32.25 5.61 14.90
C LYS A 31 -30.90 5.67 15.61
N LEU A 32 -30.10 4.61 15.51
CA LEU A 32 -28.71 4.62 15.99
C LEU A 32 -27.85 5.63 15.22
N LEU A 33 -28.02 5.70 13.90
CA LEU A 33 -27.30 6.67 13.07
C LEU A 33 -27.73 8.11 13.38
N LEU A 34 -29.03 8.34 13.63
CA LEU A 34 -29.55 9.64 14.07
C LEU A 34 -29.00 10.03 15.46
N PHE A 35 -28.91 9.07 16.38
CA PHE A 35 -28.30 9.26 17.70
C PHE A 35 -26.82 9.67 17.60
N VAL A 36 -26.04 8.93 16.83
CA VAL A 36 -24.63 9.27 16.57
C VAL A 36 -24.51 10.65 15.92
N ALA A 37 -25.33 10.94 14.90
CA ALA A 37 -25.31 12.22 14.19
C ALA A 37 -25.49 13.43 15.12
N TYR A 38 -26.40 13.33 16.10
CA TYR A 38 -26.59 14.40 17.08
C TYR A 38 -25.43 14.55 18.09
N ASN A 39 -24.56 13.55 18.25
CA ASN A 39 -23.38 13.64 19.12
C ASN A 39 -22.09 14.03 18.41
N ILE A 40 -22.08 14.05 17.07
CA ILE A 40 -20.91 14.48 16.29
C ILE A 40 -20.37 15.84 16.75
N PRO A 41 -21.19 16.89 17.02
CA PRO A 41 -20.66 18.17 17.52
C PRO A 41 -19.90 18.01 18.84
N TYR A 42 -20.42 17.21 19.77
CA TYR A 42 -19.77 16.95 21.05
C TYR A 42 -18.45 16.19 20.87
N PHE A 43 -18.46 15.13 20.06
CA PHE A 43 -17.24 14.37 19.73
C PHE A 43 -16.21 15.20 18.97
N THR A 44 -16.66 16.16 18.17
CA THR A 44 -15.78 17.11 17.47
C THR A 44 -15.05 17.99 18.46
N VAL A 45 -15.74 18.57 19.45
CA VAL A 45 -15.11 19.39 20.48
C VAL A 45 -14.07 18.60 21.30
N LEU A 46 -14.39 17.35 21.66
CA LEU A 46 -13.42 16.46 22.33
C LEU A 46 -12.26 16.03 21.42
N GLY A 47 -12.52 15.88 20.12
CA GLY A 47 -11.57 15.40 19.14
C GLY A 47 -10.65 16.47 18.54
N ILE A 48 -10.97 17.76 18.66
CA ILE A 48 -10.12 18.86 18.13
C ILE A 48 -8.69 18.79 18.68
N PRO A 49 -8.46 18.69 20.01
CA PRO A 49 -7.10 18.58 20.55
C PRO A 49 -6.34 17.34 20.04
N VAL A 50 -7.04 16.21 19.88
CA VAL A 50 -6.49 14.95 19.33
C VAL A 50 -6.10 15.10 17.87
N GLY A 51 -6.99 15.69 17.06
CA GLY A 51 -6.78 15.91 15.64
C GLY A 51 -5.62 16.85 15.36
N VAL A 52 -5.48 17.92 16.15
CA VAL A 52 -4.37 18.87 16.05
C VAL A 52 -3.05 18.21 16.44
N LEU A 53 -3.02 17.42 17.52
CA LEU A 53 -1.82 16.70 17.93
C LEU A 53 -1.36 15.69 16.88
N PHE A 54 -2.30 14.91 16.35
CA PHE A 54 -2.03 13.97 15.26
C PHE A 54 -1.47 14.71 14.03
N ALA A 55 -2.07 15.84 13.67
CA ALA A 55 -1.61 16.65 12.55
C ALA A 55 -0.20 17.19 12.77
N ILE A 56 0.12 17.64 13.98
CA ILE A 56 1.47 18.08 14.36
C ILE A 56 2.46 16.94 14.14
N PHE A 57 2.28 15.80 14.81
CA PHE A 57 3.23 14.69 14.72
C PHE A 57 3.35 14.12 13.30
N TRP A 58 2.26 14.12 12.54
CA TRP A 58 2.28 13.68 11.15
C TRP A 58 3.10 14.63 10.28
N VAL A 59 2.83 15.94 10.36
CA VAL A 59 3.50 16.96 9.53
C VAL A 59 4.97 17.07 9.92
N THR A 60 5.29 17.13 11.21
CA THR A 60 6.68 17.19 11.66
C THR A 60 7.44 15.90 11.36
N SER A 61 6.80 14.72 11.43
CA SER A 61 7.44 13.47 11.05
C SER A 61 7.73 13.43 9.55
N GLU A 62 6.79 13.89 8.72
CA GLU A 62 7.00 14.02 7.28
C GLU A 62 8.14 15.00 6.98
N MET A 63 8.13 16.19 7.58
CA MET A 63 9.19 17.20 7.43
C MET A 63 10.55 16.70 7.99
N SER A 64 10.56 15.88 9.03
CA SER A 64 11.76 15.26 9.60
C SER A 64 12.34 14.22 8.64
N THR A 65 11.49 13.33 8.11
CA THR A 65 11.87 12.30 7.12
C THR A 65 12.36 12.92 5.82
N ASN A 66 11.70 14.00 5.39
CA ASN A 66 12.08 14.80 4.23
C ASN A 66 13.27 15.74 4.49
N ARG A 67 13.83 15.74 5.71
CA ARG A 67 14.94 16.60 6.18
C ARG A 67 14.70 18.11 6.07
N GLU A 68 13.45 18.53 5.96
CA GLU A 68 13.05 19.93 5.87
C GLU A 68 13.30 20.66 7.20
N ILE A 69 13.05 20.02 8.35
CA ILE A 69 13.36 20.60 9.67
C ILE A 69 14.86 20.87 9.78
N THR A 70 15.69 19.89 9.40
CA THR A 70 17.15 20.05 9.41
C THR A 70 17.60 21.17 8.47
N ALA A 71 17.04 21.25 7.26
CA ALA A 71 17.34 22.31 6.31
C ALA A 71 17.00 23.70 6.87
N ILE A 72 15.84 23.85 7.51
CA ILE A 72 15.40 25.11 8.14
C ILE A 72 16.33 25.52 9.29
N LEU A 73 16.70 24.58 10.16
CA LEU A 73 17.61 24.84 11.28
C LEU A 73 19.03 25.25 10.82
N VAL A 74 19.54 24.65 9.73
CA VAL A 74 20.86 25.00 9.14
C VAL A 74 20.87 26.41 8.54
N HIS A 75 19.72 26.93 8.09
CA HIS A 75 19.58 28.32 7.66
C HIS A 75 19.48 29.33 8.82
N GLY A 76 19.76 28.89 10.05
CA GLY A 76 19.74 29.74 11.25
C GLY A 76 18.34 30.10 11.75
N ILE A 77 17.29 29.45 11.22
CA ILE A 77 15.92 29.64 11.71
C ILE A 77 15.75 28.79 12.98
N SER A 78 15.59 29.45 14.14
CA SER A 78 15.38 28.78 15.43
C SER A 78 14.16 27.85 15.41
N SER A 79 14.23 26.72 16.13
CA SER A 79 13.13 25.77 16.28
C SER A 79 11.86 26.44 16.85
N LYS A 80 12.02 27.47 17.67
CA LYS A 80 10.92 28.28 18.23
C LYS A 80 10.06 28.98 17.18
N ARG A 81 10.63 29.37 16.04
CA ARG A 81 9.88 30.02 14.94
C ARG A 81 9.01 29.01 14.18
N LEU A 82 9.41 27.73 14.16
CA LEU A 82 8.58 26.64 13.62
C LEU A 82 7.32 26.40 14.45
N VAL A 83 7.32 26.79 15.73
CA VAL A 83 6.17 26.59 16.64
C VAL A 83 5.04 27.60 16.42
N THR A 84 5.38 28.81 15.98
CA THR A 84 4.43 29.93 15.86
C THR A 84 3.20 29.65 14.98
N PRO A 85 3.32 29.11 13.74
CA PRO A 85 2.15 28.88 12.90
C PRO A 85 1.18 27.86 13.50
N PHE A 86 1.68 26.85 14.22
CA PHE A 86 0.84 25.86 14.90
C PHE A 86 0.13 26.44 16.11
N LEU A 87 0.75 27.35 16.86
CA LEU A 87 0.10 28.07 17.97
C LEU A 87 -1.04 28.97 17.48
N ILE A 88 -0.84 29.69 16.37
CA ILE A 88 -1.90 30.50 15.76
C ILE A 88 -3.08 29.61 15.35
N LEU A 89 -2.80 28.47 14.71
CA LEU A 89 -3.83 27.50 14.32
C LEU A 89 -4.57 26.93 15.54
N ALA A 90 -3.85 26.60 16.61
CA ALA A 90 -4.43 26.10 17.85
C ALA A 90 -5.37 27.11 18.50
N LEU A 91 -5.00 28.40 18.50
CA LEU A 91 -5.83 29.48 19.04
C LEU A 91 -7.14 29.64 18.24
N ILE A 92 -7.06 29.58 16.90
CA ILE A 92 -8.24 29.63 16.03
C ILE A 92 -9.16 28.43 16.28
N LEU A 93 -8.59 27.22 16.34
CA LEU A 93 -9.36 26.00 16.56
C LEU A 93 -9.93 25.90 17.97
N GLY A 94 -9.23 26.40 18.99
CA GLY A 94 -9.72 26.50 20.36
C GLY A 94 -10.89 27.46 20.49
N PHE A 95 -10.82 28.62 19.83
CA PHE A 95 -11.94 29.55 19.75
C PHE A 95 -13.15 28.93 19.06
N PHE A 96 -12.94 28.19 17.96
CA PHE A 96 -14.01 27.45 17.28
C PHE A 96 -14.61 26.33 18.16
N ALA A 97 -13.77 25.61 18.92
CA ALA A 97 -14.22 24.59 19.85
C ALA A 97 -15.09 25.18 20.97
N TRP A 98 -14.73 26.36 21.48
CA TRP A 98 -15.54 27.09 22.46
C TRP A 98 -16.91 27.49 21.89
N LEU A 99 -16.95 28.05 20.67
CA LEU A 99 -18.21 28.39 19.99
C LEU A 99 -19.10 27.17 19.79
N LEU A 100 -18.54 26.04 19.35
CA LEU A 100 -19.29 24.80 19.22
C LEU A 100 -19.84 24.33 20.57
N ASN A 101 -19.02 24.36 21.63
CA ASN A 101 -19.39 23.87 22.96
C ASN A 101 -20.54 24.69 23.59
N ASP A 102 -20.62 26.00 23.34
CA ASP A 102 -21.64 26.85 23.96
C ASP A 102 -22.93 26.98 23.14
N TYR A 103 -22.85 26.94 21.80
CA TYR A 103 -24.02 27.17 20.93
C TYR A 103 -24.57 25.91 20.27
N VAL A 104 -23.70 25.04 19.75
CA VAL A 104 -24.12 23.90 18.91
C VAL A 104 -24.31 22.63 19.74
N VAL A 105 -23.34 22.33 20.60
CA VAL A 105 -23.31 21.12 21.42
C VAL A 105 -24.52 20.99 22.35
N PRO A 106 -24.97 22.03 23.09
CA PRO A 106 -26.09 21.86 24.04
C PRO A 106 -27.40 21.49 23.33
N ASN A 107 -27.69 22.12 22.19
CA ASN A 107 -28.89 21.83 21.39
C ASN A 107 -28.81 20.43 20.74
N ALA A 108 -27.62 20.05 20.25
CA ALA A 108 -27.41 18.74 19.65
C ALA A 108 -27.50 17.60 20.68
N ASN A 109 -26.88 17.78 21.85
CA ASN A 109 -26.96 16.86 22.98
C ASN A 109 -28.40 16.72 23.49
N TYR A 110 -29.16 17.82 23.59
CA TYR A 110 -30.57 17.75 23.97
C TYR A 110 -31.38 16.87 23.01
N LYS A 111 -31.19 17.03 21.69
CA LYS A 111 -31.83 16.16 20.68
C LYS A 111 -31.34 14.72 20.77
N SER A 112 -30.06 14.51 21.06
CA SER A 112 -29.55 13.16 21.31
C SER A 112 -30.18 12.52 22.54
N SER A 113 -30.34 13.25 23.64
CA SER A 113 -30.95 12.76 24.87
C SER A 113 -32.42 12.37 24.62
N GLN A 114 -33.12 13.15 23.79
CA GLN A 114 -34.47 12.79 23.33
C GLN A 114 -34.48 11.47 22.54
N VAL A 115 -33.56 11.30 21.58
CA VAL A 115 -33.45 10.05 20.79
C VAL A 115 -33.11 8.86 21.69
N LEU A 116 -32.19 9.03 22.64
CA LEU A 116 -31.80 8.01 23.62
C LEU A 116 -33.01 7.56 24.45
N ASN A 117 -33.74 8.51 25.03
CA ASN A 117 -34.86 8.20 25.91
C ASN A 117 -36.07 7.63 25.15
N GLN A 118 -36.40 8.20 23.99
CA GLN A 118 -37.59 7.83 23.23
C GLN A 118 -37.43 6.50 22.48
N TYR A 119 -36.26 6.24 21.89
CA TYR A 119 -36.08 5.09 21.00
C TYR A 119 -35.19 4.00 21.57
N ILE A 120 -34.18 4.35 22.39
CA ILE A 120 -33.16 3.40 22.85
C ILE A 120 -33.49 2.84 24.23
N LEU A 121 -33.78 3.69 25.23
CA LEU A 121 -34.07 3.24 26.59
C LEU A 121 -35.54 2.83 26.77
N GLN A 122 -36.46 3.41 25.98
CA GLN A 122 -37.91 3.13 25.97
C GLN A 122 -38.58 3.14 27.36
N SER A 123 -37.97 3.84 28.33
CA SER A 123 -38.39 3.85 29.73
C SER A 123 -38.57 5.30 30.19
N PRO A 124 -39.81 5.79 30.37
CA PRO A 124 -40.06 7.18 30.78
C PRO A 124 -39.58 7.51 32.21
N GLU A 125 -39.16 6.52 32.99
CA GLU A 125 -38.86 6.62 34.43
C GLU A 125 -37.35 6.76 34.76
N THR A 126 -36.48 6.81 33.75
CA THR A 126 -35.01 6.76 33.96
C THR A 126 -34.34 8.09 34.33
N VAL A 127 -35.10 9.18 34.48
CA VAL A 127 -34.52 10.50 34.70
C VAL A 127 -34.38 10.87 36.18
N ILE A 128 -35.16 10.28 37.09
CA ILE A 128 -35.10 10.64 38.52
C ILE A 128 -33.83 10.07 39.16
N LYS A 129 -32.86 10.95 39.42
CA LYS A 129 -31.65 10.66 40.19
C LYS A 129 -31.88 11.04 41.66
N THR A 130 -31.19 10.35 42.57
CA THR A 130 -31.02 10.79 43.96
C THR A 130 -30.46 12.22 43.99
N ASN A 131 -30.96 13.07 44.90
CA ASN A 131 -30.65 14.50 45.01
C ASN A 131 -31.02 15.34 43.77
N MET A 132 -32.21 15.12 43.22
CA MET A 132 -32.72 15.88 42.07
C MET A 132 -33.48 17.13 42.54
N LEU A 133 -33.15 18.30 41.98
CA LEU A 133 -33.96 19.52 42.06
C LEU A 133 -34.47 19.87 40.66
N VAL A 134 -35.79 20.04 40.52
CA VAL A 134 -36.45 20.44 39.27
C VAL A 134 -37.27 21.69 39.54
N GLU A 135 -37.17 22.68 38.67
CA GLU A 135 -38.13 23.79 38.65
C GLU A 135 -39.36 23.33 37.86
N LEU A 136 -40.52 23.26 38.52
CA LEU A 136 -41.78 22.81 37.93
C LEU A 136 -42.46 23.94 37.16
N GLU A 137 -42.49 25.12 37.76
CA GLU A 137 -42.96 26.37 37.17
C GLU A 137 -42.03 27.48 37.64
N LYS A 138 -42.11 28.65 37.01
CA LYS A 138 -41.33 29.82 37.45
C LYS A 138 -41.58 30.03 38.96
N ASP A 139 -40.51 30.02 39.75
CA ASP A 139 -40.55 30.20 41.20
C ASP A 139 -41.15 29.01 42.01
N VAL A 140 -41.30 27.82 41.39
CA VAL A 140 -41.72 26.56 42.04
C VAL A 140 -40.67 25.47 41.86
N TYR A 141 -40.01 25.07 42.95
CA TYR A 141 -38.96 24.06 42.95
C TYR A 141 -39.39 22.76 43.65
N PHE A 142 -39.07 21.63 43.03
CA PHE A 142 -39.33 20.29 43.52
C PHE A 142 -38.03 19.53 43.70
N TYR A 143 -37.72 19.20 44.95
CA TYR A 143 -36.52 18.48 45.36
C TYR A 143 -36.88 17.06 45.81
N VAL A 144 -36.10 16.08 45.36
CA VAL A 144 -36.20 14.67 45.75
C VAL A 144 -34.83 14.19 46.20
N LYS A 145 -34.72 13.75 47.46
CA LYS A 145 -33.46 13.22 47.98
C LYS A 145 -33.18 11.80 47.52
N GLN A 146 -34.16 10.90 47.63
CA GLN A 146 -34.00 9.49 47.24
C GLN A 146 -35.18 8.97 46.42
N TYR A 147 -34.88 8.12 45.44
CA TYR A 147 -35.87 7.49 44.58
C TYR A 147 -35.65 5.98 44.57
N ASP A 148 -36.69 5.22 44.93
CA ASP A 148 -36.70 3.76 44.81
C ASP A 148 -37.25 3.37 43.43
N LYS A 149 -36.35 2.96 42.54
CA LYS A 149 -36.64 2.61 41.15
C LYS A 149 -37.50 1.35 41.00
N GLN A 150 -37.48 0.42 41.97
CA GLN A 150 -38.28 -0.81 41.88
C GLN A 150 -39.73 -0.57 42.29
N LYS A 151 -39.95 0.34 43.24
CA LYS A 151 -41.28 0.63 43.79
C LYS A 151 -41.94 1.89 43.20
N GLY A 152 -41.18 2.73 42.51
CA GLY A 152 -41.69 4.00 41.98
C GLY A 152 -41.99 5.03 43.06
N GLU A 153 -41.30 4.95 44.21
CA GLU A 153 -41.54 5.78 45.39
C GLU A 153 -40.42 6.82 45.57
N LEU A 154 -40.79 8.06 45.91
CA LEU A 154 -39.84 9.14 46.22
C LEU A 154 -39.76 9.29 47.75
N TYR A 155 -38.57 9.56 48.27
CA TYR A 155 -38.30 9.71 49.70
C TYR A 155 -37.64 11.06 49.98
N ASP A 156 -38.02 11.67 51.11
CA ASP A 156 -37.58 13.00 51.54
C ASP A 156 -37.72 14.04 50.41
N VAL A 157 -38.98 14.37 50.07
CA VAL A 157 -39.36 15.31 49.03
C VAL A 157 -39.63 16.68 49.62
N VAL A 158 -39.13 17.74 48.96
CA VAL A 158 -39.40 19.14 49.33
C VAL A 158 -39.93 19.88 48.10
N LEU A 159 -41.12 20.47 48.22
CA LEU A 159 -41.69 21.39 47.25
C LEU A 159 -41.60 22.80 47.83
N PHE A 160 -40.85 23.67 47.18
CA PHE A 160 -40.78 25.10 47.49
C PHE A 160 -41.57 25.86 46.42
N ARG A 161 -42.42 26.78 46.84
CA ARG A 161 -43.19 27.65 45.96
C ARG A 161 -43.10 29.07 46.48
N ASN A 162 -42.70 30.00 45.63
CA ASN A 162 -42.72 31.42 45.93
C ASN A 162 -43.87 32.07 45.14
N GLU A 163 -44.97 32.31 45.83
CA GLU A 163 -46.13 33.07 45.33
C GLU A 163 -45.96 34.52 45.76
N GLU A 164 -46.39 35.50 44.95
CA GLU A 164 -46.21 36.94 45.26
C GLU A 164 -46.63 37.27 46.72
N GLY A 165 -45.65 37.52 47.58
CA GLY A 165 -45.83 37.86 49.00
C GLY A 165 -45.78 36.68 50.00
N ASN A 166 -45.77 35.41 49.57
CA ASN A 166 -45.66 34.24 50.45
C ASN A 166 -44.71 33.15 49.92
N GLU A 167 -43.85 32.62 50.80
CA GLU A 167 -43.07 31.40 50.53
C GLU A 167 -43.77 30.18 51.14
N GLN A 168 -44.12 29.20 50.31
CA GLN A 168 -44.69 27.93 50.72
C GLN A 168 -43.63 26.82 50.61
N ILE A 169 -43.43 26.08 51.71
CA ILE A 169 -42.50 24.94 51.77
C ILE A 169 -43.27 23.71 52.23
N VAL A 170 -43.41 22.73 51.35
CA VAL A 170 -44.01 21.42 51.65
C VAL A 170 -42.90 20.40 51.72
N THR A 171 -42.81 19.67 52.83
CA THR A 171 -41.86 18.56 53.04
C THR A 171 -42.64 17.26 53.19
N SER A 172 -42.13 16.15 52.69
CA SER A 172 -42.77 14.84 52.81
C SER A 172 -41.72 13.74 52.92
N LYS A 173 -41.93 12.79 53.83
CA LYS A 173 -41.02 11.64 53.98
C LYS A 173 -41.12 10.67 52.82
N LYS A 174 -42.31 10.52 52.23
CA LYS A 174 -42.56 9.54 51.17
C LYS A 174 -43.63 10.05 50.20
N VAL A 175 -43.38 9.95 48.90
CA VAL A 175 -44.36 10.25 47.85
C VAL A 175 -44.60 9.00 47.01
N MET A 176 -45.85 8.63 46.82
CA MET A 176 -46.27 7.48 46.01
C MET A 176 -47.21 7.89 44.87
N LYS A 177 -47.09 7.20 43.74
CA LYS A 177 -47.97 7.38 42.60
C LYS A 177 -49.16 6.41 42.69
N ARG A 178 -50.38 6.94 42.61
CA ARG A 178 -51.63 6.16 42.48
C ARG A 178 -52.26 6.46 41.11
N GLN A 179 -53.34 5.77 40.75
CA GLN A 179 -53.97 5.88 39.41
C GLN A 179 -54.45 7.30 39.06
N ASP A 180 -54.72 8.14 40.06
CA ASP A 180 -55.33 9.47 39.92
C ASP A 180 -54.42 10.65 40.34
N GLY A 181 -53.14 10.39 40.66
CA GLY A 181 -52.17 11.44 41.00
C GLY A 181 -51.04 10.99 41.93
N TRP A 182 -50.17 11.95 42.29
CA TRP A 182 -49.10 11.77 43.26
C TRP A 182 -49.57 12.14 44.67
N TYR A 183 -49.22 11.33 45.66
CA TYR A 183 -49.62 11.51 47.06
C TYR A 183 -48.40 11.66 47.94
N LEU A 184 -48.28 12.80 48.61
CA LEU A 184 -47.30 13.05 49.67
C LEU A 184 -47.81 12.44 50.98
N LEU A 185 -46.97 11.62 51.61
CA LEU A 185 -47.26 10.94 52.87
C LEU A 185 -46.37 11.51 53.98
N ASP A 186 -46.96 11.62 55.17
CA ASP A 186 -46.30 12.03 56.42
C ASP A 186 -45.39 13.26 56.23
N GLY A 187 -46.02 14.41 55.96
CA GLY A 187 -45.33 15.65 55.58
C GLY A 187 -45.83 16.89 56.33
N ASN A 188 -45.06 17.97 56.22
CA ASN A 188 -45.35 19.26 56.82
C ASN A 188 -45.45 20.34 55.74
N MET A 189 -46.36 21.28 55.88
CA MET A 189 -46.51 22.45 55.03
C MET A 189 -46.32 23.71 55.87
N TYR A 190 -45.39 24.55 55.43
CA TYR A 190 -45.11 25.86 55.99
C TYR A 190 -45.49 26.93 54.97
N VAL A 191 -46.16 28.00 55.40
CA VAL A 191 -46.37 29.20 54.58
C VAL A 191 -45.85 30.39 55.35
N VAL A 192 -44.87 31.09 54.81
CA VAL A 192 -44.21 32.25 55.40
C VAL A 192 -44.59 33.48 54.60
N GLU A 193 -45.05 34.53 55.28
CA GLU A 193 -45.34 35.81 54.66
C GLU A 193 -44.05 36.64 54.54
N LEU A 194 -43.68 37.00 53.31
CA LEU A 194 -42.37 37.61 53.00
C LEU A 194 -42.22 39.03 53.57
N GLU A 195 -43.31 39.79 53.67
CA GLU A 195 -43.27 41.17 54.17
C GLU A 195 -43.03 41.27 55.68
N THR A 196 -43.55 40.31 56.44
CA THR A 196 -43.55 40.34 57.91
C THR A 196 -42.60 39.31 58.52
N GLY A 197 -42.21 38.28 57.75
CA GLY A 197 -41.42 37.15 58.22
C GLY A 197 -42.19 36.20 59.15
N PHE A 198 -43.50 36.38 59.32
CA PHE A 198 -44.32 35.50 60.16
C PHE A 198 -44.70 34.21 59.43
N LEU A 199 -44.65 33.10 60.17
CA LEU A 199 -45.17 31.81 59.74
C LEU A 199 -46.70 31.84 59.81
N LYS A 200 -47.35 31.98 58.65
CA LYS A 200 -48.80 32.07 58.47
C LYS A 200 -49.49 30.71 58.63
N LEU A 201 -48.81 29.63 58.25
CA LEU A 201 -49.34 28.27 58.32
C LEU A 201 -48.23 27.30 58.71
N ASP A 202 -48.51 26.44 59.68
CA ASP A 202 -47.76 25.22 60.01
C ASP A 202 -48.77 24.08 60.10
N MET A 203 -48.76 23.18 59.12
CA MET A 203 -49.71 22.08 59.01
C MET A 203 -48.97 20.77 58.82
N GLN A 204 -49.30 19.78 59.65
CA GLN A 204 -48.90 18.38 59.42
C GLN A 204 -50.03 17.63 58.71
N PHE A 205 -49.67 16.84 57.70
CA PHE A 205 -50.61 15.99 56.99
C PHE A 205 -50.09 14.56 56.92
N ARG A 206 -51.01 13.60 57.07
CA ARG A 206 -50.72 12.18 56.88
C ARG A 206 -50.69 11.80 55.41
N GLU A 207 -51.61 12.37 54.64
CA GLU A 207 -51.72 12.17 53.20
C GLU A 207 -52.21 13.47 52.57
N MET A 208 -51.51 13.93 51.53
CA MET A 208 -51.87 15.11 50.75
C MET A 208 -51.69 14.79 49.27
N LYS A 209 -52.73 15.01 48.46
CA LYS A 209 -52.63 14.86 47.01
C LYS A 209 -51.87 16.06 46.44
N LEU A 210 -50.84 15.78 45.64
CA LEU A 210 -50.09 16.79 44.92
C LEU A 210 -50.86 17.20 43.67
N ASP A 211 -51.38 18.43 43.65
CA ASP A 211 -52.19 18.96 42.55
C ASP A 211 -51.32 19.49 41.41
N VAL A 212 -50.52 18.61 40.82
CA VAL A 212 -49.61 18.90 39.69
C VAL A 212 -49.74 17.80 38.63
N ALA A 213 -50.94 17.24 38.49
CA ALA A 213 -51.21 16.03 37.72
C ALA A 213 -51.13 16.29 36.21
N GLY A 214 -49.92 16.13 35.66
CA GLY A 214 -49.63 16.17 34.22
C GLY A 214 -48.23 16.72 33.90
N GLU A 215 -47.78 17.70 34.67
CA GLU A 215 -46.55 18.45 34.40
C GLU A 215 -45.30 17.75 34.94
N ILE A 216 -45.37 17.10 36.10
CA ILE A 216 -44.21 16.41 36.68
C ILE A 216 -43.64 15.36 35.70
N GLU A 217 -44.48 14.56 35.05
CA GLU A 217 -44.02 13.54 34.10
C GLU A 217 -43.50 14.13 32.78
N GLN A 218 -44.15 15.17 32.27
CA GLN A 218 -43.73 15.84 31.04
C GLN A 218 -42.42 16.63 31.24
N MET A 219 -42.22 17.21 32.43
CA MET A 219 -41.03 17.99 32.76
C MET A 219 -39.88 17.13 33.28
N LEU A 220 -40.14 16.00 33.94
CA LEU A 220 -39.15 14.94 34.15
C LEU A 220 -38.65 14.39 32.80
N ARG A 221 -39.50 14.30 31.78
CA ARG A 221 -39.09 13.96 30.39
C ARG A 221 -38.34 15.09 29.68
N ALA A 222 -38.58 16.36 30.05
CA ALA A 222 -37.93 17.53 29.49
C ALA A 222 -36.66 17.98 30.25
N TYR A 223 -36.29 17.27 31.32
CA TYR A 223 -35.14 17.61 32.15
C TYR A 223 -33.84 17.57 31.35
N LYS A 224 -33.26 18.75 31.11
CA LYS A 224 -31.94 18.92 30.50
C LYS A 224 -30.87 18.47 31.50
N THR A 225 -30.06 17.50 31.11
CA THR A 225 -28.83 17.18 31.86
C THR A 225 -27.86 18.37 31.79
N THR A 226 -26.87 18.41 32.69
CA THR A 226 -25.84 19.48 32.71
C THR A 226 -25.08 19.62 31.38
N ARG A 227 -25.07 18.58 30.53
CA ARG A 227 -24.48 18.57 29.19
C ARG A 227 -25.39 19.13 28.08
N ASP A 228 -26.69 19.23 28.36
CA ASP A 228 -27.71 19.77 27.44
C ASP A 228 -27.94 21.28 27.65
N LYS A 229 -27.33 21.84 28.69
CA LYS A 229 -27.45 23.26 29.07
C LYS A 229 -26.35 24.11 28.43
N THR A 230 -26.67 25.35 28.11
CA THR A 230 -25.68 26.37 27.72
C THR A 230 -24.89 26.86 28.94
N SER A 231 -23.76 27.55 28.75
CA SER A 231 -23.00 28.12 29.88
C SER A 231 -23.80 29.16 30.66
N LYS A 232 -24.74 29.85 30.00
CA LYS A 232 -25.67 30.78 30.65
C LYS A 232 -26.64 30.04 31.57
N GLU A 233 -27.34 29.03 31.05
CA GLU A 233 -28.27 28.19 31.82
C GLU A 233 -27.57 27.49 33.00
N LEU A 234 -26.31 27.06 32.83
CA LEU A 234 -25.50 26.46 33.90
C LEU A 234 -25.16 27.46 35.01
N ARG A 235 -24.84 28.71 34.67
CA ARG A 235 -24.54 29.76 35.66
C ARG A 235 -25.79 30.13 36.47
N GLU A 236 -26.92 30.31 35.80
CA GLU A 236 -28.20 30.59 36.45
C GLU A 236 -28.56 29.47 37.43
N GLN A 237 -28.45 28.20 37.01
CA GLN A 237 -28.71 27.06 37.90
C GLN A 237 -27.72 26.98 39.08
N LEU A 238 -26.45 27.33 38.86
CA LEU A 238 -25.42 27.34 39.90
C LEU A 238 -25.70 28.40 40.96
N GLU A 239 -26.19 29.58 40.56
CA GLU A 239 -26.63 30.62 41.50
C GLU A 239 -27.84 30.16 42.33
N THR A 240 -28.83 29.52 41.70
CA THR A 240 -30.00 28.95 42.40
C THR A 240 -29.57 27.87 43.40
N TYR A 241 -28.70 26.94 43.01
CA TYR A 241 -28.25 25.87 43.92
C TYR A 241 -27.43 26.41 45.09
N LYS A 242 -26.65 27.49 44.88
CA LYS A 242 -25.96 28.20 45.96
C LYS A 242 -26.94 28.83 46.95
N LYS A 243 -28.02 29.46 46.47
CA LYS A 243 -29.08 30.03 47.33
C LYS A 243 -29.79 28.96 48.16
N LEU A 244 -29.98 27.77 47.58
CA LEU A 244 -30.67 26.64 48.21
C LEU A 244 -29.77 25.75 49.10
N GLY A 245 -28.47 26.07 49.23
CA GLY A 245 -27.53 25.27 50.03
C GLY A 245 -27.24 23.88 49.46
N ILE A 246 -27.54 23.64 48.18
CA ILE A 246 -27.30 22.36 47.50
C ILE A 246 -25.85 22.30 47.01
N ASN A 247 -25.23 21.12 47.05
CA ASN A 247 -23.88 20.92 46.57
C ASN A 247 -23.74 21.36 45.09
N THR A 248 -22.89 22.36 44.85
CA THR A 248 -22.65 22.94 43.52
C THR A 248 -21.38 22.43 42.84
N ALA A 249 -20.65 21.52 43.47
CA ALA A 249 -19.36 21.02 42.96
C ALA A 249 -19.49 20.46 41.55
N SER A 250 -20.51 19.63 41.30
CA SER A 250 -20.72 19.02 39.99
C SER A 250 -21.01 20.03 38.87
N LEU A 251 -21.83 21.05 39.15
CA LEU A 251 -22.14 22.11 38.19
C LEU A 251 -20.93 23.02 37.94
N THR A 252 -20.17 23.31 39.00
CA THR A 252 -18.95 24.12 38.92
C THR A 252 -17.90 23.43 38.07
N VAL A 253 -17.67 22.13 38.28
CA VAL A 253 -16.79 21.33 37.42
C VAL A 253 -17.27 21.38 35.97
N GLU A 254 -18.54 21.11 35.69
CA GLU A 254 -19.02 21.06 34.30
C GLU A 254 -18.86 22.40 33.58
N LEU A 255 -19.11 23.53 34.27
CA LEU A 255 -18.92 24.87 33.71
C LEU A 255 -17.44 25.16 33.41
N HIS A 256 -16.56 24.94 34.39
CA HIS A 256 -15.12 25.24 34.21
C HIS A 256 -14.44 24.27 33.24
N GLN A 257 -14.88 23.01 33.16
CA GLN A 257 -14.38 22.02 32.22
C GLN A 257 -14.64 22.41 30.77
N ARG A 258 -15.72 23.13 30.46
CA ARG A 258 -15.98 23.66 29.11
C ARG A 258 -14.91 24.66 28.67
N TYR A 259 -14.56 25.60 29.55
CA TYR A 259 -13.51 26.58 29.30
C TYR A 259 -12.13 25.92 29.23
N ALA A 260 -11.86 24.97 30.13
CA ALA A 260 -10.62 24.20 30.15
C ALA A 260 -10.43 23.40 28.84
N ASN A 261 -11.46 22.71 28.36
CA ASN A 261 -11.39 21.92 27.12
C ASN A 261 -11.16 22.78 25.87
N ALA A 262 -11.72 23.99 25.81
CA ALA A 262 -11.48 24.92 24.71
C ALA A 262 -10.00 25.34 24.61
N LEU A 263 -9.38 25.64 25.76
CA LEU A 263 -7.96 25.98 25.85
C LEU A 263 -7.03 24.76 25.71
N GLY A 264 -7.57 23.54 25.87
CA GLY A 264 -6.82 22.30 25.77
C GLY A 264 -6.07 22.11 24.46
N SER A 265 -6.64 22.59 23.35
CA SER A 265 -5.98 22.56 22.04
C SER A 265 -4.65 23.31 22.03
N LEU A 266 -4.60 24.49 22.65
CA LEU A 266 -3.39 25.31 22.77
C LEU A 266 -2.35 24.65 23.68
N VAL A 267 -2.79 24.10 24.82
CA VAL A 267 -1.92 23.38 25.77
C VAL A 267 -1.28 22.16 25.10
N ILE A 268 -2.07 21.37 24.35
CA ILE A 268 -1.57 20.18 23.65
C ILE A 268 -0.55 20.56 22.56
N VAL A 269 -0.77 21.64 21.80
CA VAL A 269 0.21 22.10 20.80
C VAL A 269 1.52 22.52 21.44
N LEU A 270 1.45 23.23 22.58
CA LEU A 270 2.60 23.70 23.32
C LEU A 270 3.50 22.56 23.82
N ILE A 271 2.96 21.35 23.94
CA ILE A 271 3.69 20.16 24.38
C ILE A 271 4.08 19.28 23.18
N GLY A 272 3.10 18.95 22.34
CA GLY A 272 3.26 18.00 21.25
C GLY A 272 4.32 18.45 20.24
N LEU A 273 4.39 19.75 19.96
CA LEU A 273 5.30 20.25 18.95
C LEU A 273 6.77 20.31 19.43
N PRO A 274 7.11 20.85 20.62
CA PRO A 274 8.45 20.70 21.17
C PRO A 274 8.87 19.24 21.32
N ILE A 275 7.99 18.37 21.85
CA ILE A 275 8.28 16.92 21.92
C ILE A 275 8.60 16.38 20.53
N SER A 276 7.77 16.65 19.53
CA SER A 276 8.00 16.14 18.18
C SER A 276 9.33 16.59 17.58
N LEU A 277 9.72 17.85 17.78
CA LEU A 277 10.96 18.42 17.26
C LEU A 277 12.18 17.88 18.02
N LEU A 278 12.07 17.68 19.33
CA LEU A 278 13.14 17.12 20.18
C LEU A 278 13.44 15.65 19.88
N PHE A 279 12.41 14.84 19.61
CA PHE A 279 12.61 13.41 19.30
C PHE A 279 12.98 13.13 17.85
N GLY A 280 12.77 14.10 16.94
CA GLY A 280 13.12 13.95 15.53
C GLY A 280 12.46 12.73 14.89
N LEU A 281 11.16 12.53 15.17
CA LEU A 281 10.42 11.33 14.77
C LEU A 281 10.45 11.11 13.26
N THR A 282 11.20 10.12 12.77
CA THR A 282 11.27 9.77 11.34
C THR A 282 10.22 8.75 10.93
N SER A 283 9.66 8.00 11.89
CA SER A 283 8.62 7.01 11.62
C SER A 283 7.24 7.58 11.94
N LYS A 284 6.34 7.52 10.94
CA LYS A 284 4.94 7.94 11.08
C LYS A 284 4.23 7.16 12.19
N SER A 285 4.55 5.88 12.36
CA SER A 285 3.95 5.01 13.40
C SER A 285 4.26 5.49 14.81
N TRP A 286 5.50 5.94 15.07
CA TRP A 286 5.87 6.52 16.36
C TRP A 286 5.09 7.82 16.66
N GLY A 287 4.81 8.62 15.62
CA GLY A 287 3.92 9.78 15.74
C GLY A 287 2.51 9.40 16.18
N VAL A 288 1.94 8.31 15.64
CA VAL A 288 0.61 7.81 16.06
C VAL A 288 0.61 7.33 17.51
N ILE A 289 1.61 6.53 17.90
CA ILE A 289 1.72 5.99 19.27
C ILE A 289 1.84 7.14 20.28
N LEU A 290 2.73 8.12 20.03
CA LEU A 290 2.90 9.27 20.90
C LEU A 290 1.65 10.16 20.97
N THR A 291 0.93 10.31 19.86
CA THR A 291 -0.39 10.97 19.86
C THR A 291 -1.33 10.26 20.84
N PHE A 292 -1.45 8.94 20.75
CA PHE A 292 -2.34 8.16 21.59
C PHE A 292 -1.95 8.27 23.08
N VAL A 293 -0.67 8.08 23.41
CA VAL A 293 -0.17 8.16 24.80
C VAL A 293 -0.43 9.55 25.40
N LEU A 294 -0.09 10.63 24.68
CA LEU A 294 -0.30 11.99 25.18
C LEU A 294 -1.79 12.34 25.32
N VAL A 295 -2.64 11.85 24.41
CA VAL A 295 -4.08 12.04 24.49
C VAL A 295 -4.66 11.31 25.70
N VAL A 296 -4.27 10.06 25.94
CA VAL A 296 -4.70 9.28 27.11
C VAL A 296 -4.25 9.97 28.40
N LEU A 297 -3.01 10.44 28.48
CA LEU A 297 -2.51 11.15 29.66
C LEU A 297 -3.26 12.46 29.91
N TYR A 298 -3.46 13.28 28.88
CA TYR A 298 -4.15 14.56 28.99
C TYR A 298 -5.65 14.38 29.30
N GLN A 299 -6.38 13.59 28.50
CA GLN A 299 -7.82 13.38 28.68
C GLN A 299 -8.11 12.54 29.93
N GLY A 300 -7.28 11.52 30.22
CA GLY A 300 -7.43 10.65 31.38
C GLY A 300 -7.22 11.41 32.69
N SER A 301 -6.17 12.23 32.78
CA SER A 301 -5.96 13.09 33.97
C SER A 301 -7.08 14.12 34.13
N GLY A 302 -7.57 14.71 33.04
CA GLY A 302 -8.72 15.60 33.07
C GLY A 302 -10.01 14.94 33.57
N ALA A 303 -10.31 13.73 33.08
CA ALA A 303 -11.47 12.96 33.52
C ALA A 303 -11.36 12.56 35.00
N TRP A 304 -10.19 12.09 35.43
CA TRP A 304 -9.96 11.65 36.81
C TRP A 304 -10.05 12.80 37.81
N LEU A 305 -9.35 13.91 37.55
CA LEU A 305 -9.37 15.08 38.43
C LEU A 305 -10.75 15.77 38.45
N SER A 306 -11.43 15.86 37.30
CA SER A 306 -12.81 16.37 37.26
C SER A 306 -13.77 15.47 38.05
N GLY A 307 -13.57 14.15 38.03
CA GLY A 307 -14.30 13.21 38.89
C GLY A 307 -14.10 13.50 40.37
N MET A 308 -12.85 13.67 40.81
CA MET A 308 -12.53 14.06 42.20
C MET A 308 -13.16 15.41 42.59
N GLY A 309 -13.17 16.38 41.67
CA GLY A 309 -13.84 17.67 41.88
C GLY A 309 -15.36 17.53 42.01
N LYS A 310 -16.00 16.64 41.25
CA LYS A 310 -17.45 16.37 41.32
C LYS A 310 -17.84 15.74 42.65
N GLU A 311 -17.01 14.85 43.18
CA GLU A 311 -17.19 14.21 44.49
C GLU A 311 -16.79 15.12 45.68
N GLY A 312 -16.29 16.34 45.41
CA GLY A 312 -15.90 17.29 46.45
C GLY A 312 -14.58 16.96 47.16
N LEU A 313 -13.78 16.04 46.61
CA LEU A 313 -12.46 15.66 47.15
C LEU A 313 -11.38 16.72 46.87
N MET A 314 -11.61 17.58 45.89
CA MET A 314 -10.73 18.68 45.52
C MET A 314 -11.57 19.90 45.11
N ASP A 315 -11.01 21.10 45.23
CA ASP A 315 -11.67 22.31 44.76
C ASP A 315 -12.16 22.14 43.30
N PRO A 316 -13.46 22.33 43.01
CA PRO A 316 -14.04 22.09 41.69
C PRO A 316 -13.40 22.90 40.55
N VAL A 317 -12.92 24.11 40.85
CA VAL A 317 -12.26 24.97 39.87
C VAL A 317 -10.85 24.46 39.63
N LEU A 318 -10.06 24.22 40.69
CA LEU A 318 -8.72 23.69 40.57
C LEU A 318 -8.72 22.34 39.84
N ALA A 319 -9.68 21.47 40.14
CA ALA A 319 -9.83 20.15 39.55
C ALA A 319 -9.89 20.15 38.02
N THR A 320 -10.55 21.15 37.45
CA THR A 320 -10.74 21.26 36.00
C THR A 320 -9.56 21.91 35.30
N TRP A 321 -8.86 22.82 35.98
CA TRP A 321 -7.75 23.59 35.41
C TRP A 321 -6.38 22.98 35.65
N LEU A 322 -6.23 22.12 36.67
CA LEU A 322 -4.95 21.53 37.04
C LEU A 322 -4.27 20.74 35.89
N PRO A 323 -4.97 19.88 35.12
CA PRO A 323 -4.34 19.24 33.96
C PRO A 323 -3.77 20.29 32.99
N ASN A 324 -4.57 21.30 32.62
CA ASN A 324 -4.13 22.34 31.70
C ASN A 324 -2.93 23.11 32.22
N LEU A 325 -2.90 23.45 33.51
CA LEU A 325 -1.78 24.17 34.12
C LEU A 325 -0.51 23.33 34.11
N VAL A 326 -0.58 22.05 34.53
CA VAL A 326 0.59 21.16 34.56
C VAL A 326 1.14 20.96 33.16
N PHE A 327 0.28 20.59 32.21
CA PHE A 327 0.67 20.36 30.83
C PHE A 327 1.17 21.67 30.17
N ALA A 328 0.55 22.83 30.44
CA ALA A 328 1.02 24.11 29.92
C ALA A 328 2.40 24.48 30.47
N VAL A 329 2.65 24.30 31.77
CA VAL A 329 3.96 24.56 32.38
C VAL A 329 5.03 23.65 31.78
N VAL A 330 4.75 22.35 31.65
CA VAL A 330 5.67 21.39 31.02
C VAL A 330 5.94 21.77 29.56
N GLY A 331 4.91 22.06 28.78
CA GLY A 331 5.03 22.49 27.39
C GLY A 331 5.84 23.78 27.25
N PHE A 332 5.58 24.75 28.11
CA PHE A 332 6.30 26.02 28.12
C PHE A 332 7.78 25.83 28.45
N LEU A 333 8.11 25.00 29.45
CA LEU A 333 9.50 24.65 29.77
C LEU A 333 10.19 23.94 28.59
N LEU A 334 9.52 22.98 27.95
CA LEU A 334 10.05 22.30 26.76
C LEU A 334 10.28 23.29 25.60
N TYR A 335 9.34 24.21 25.38
CA TYR A 335 9.47 25.26 24.38
C TYR A 335 10.68 26.18 24.67
N LEU A 336 10.91 26.57 25.93
CA LEU A 336 12.04 27.40 26.33
C LEU A 336 13.38 26.68 26.11
N PHE A 337 13.47 25.41 26.51
CA PHE A 337 14.70 24.61 26.46
C PHE A 337 15.03 24.03 25.08
N MET A 338 14.10 24.08 24.11
CA MET A 338 14.24 23.43 22.81
C MET A 338 15.51 23.79 22.02
N ASP A 339 16.00 25.04 22.15
CA ASP A 339 17.22 25.51 21.47
C ASP A 339 18.47 25.50 22.38
N THR A 340 18.40 24.87 23.56
CA THR A 340 19.51 24.80 24.54
C THR A 340 20.11 23.39 24.59
N PRO A 341 21.39 23.21 25.00
CA PRO A 341 21.99 21.88 25.17
C PRO A 341 21.27 21.00 26.21
N VAL A 342 20.40 21.58 27.05
CA VAL A 342 19.51 20.84 27.94
C VAL A 342 18.53 19.95 27.17
N ALA A 343 18.13 20.34 25.95
CA ALA A 343 17.31 19.54 25.04
C ALA A 343 17.93 18.16 24.74
N TYR A 344 19.26 18.10 24.59
CA TYR A 344 19.98 16.84 24.35
C TYR A 344 19.90 15.91 25.56
N ARG A 345 20.10 16.44 26.77
CA ARG A 345 19.92 15.67 28.01
C ARG A 345 18.47 15.27 28.23
N ALA A 346 17.51 16.13 27.92
CA ALA A 346 16.09 15.81 28.01
C ALA A 346 15.71 14.67 27.07
N ARG A 347 16.23 14.66 25.83
CA ARG A 347 16.06 13.56 24.88
C ARG A 347 16.61 12.23 25.43
N GLU A 348 17.80 12.26 26.03
CA GLU A 348 18.44 11.08 26.64
C GLU A 348 17.67 10.58 27.88
N VAL A 349 17.23 11.49 28.76
CA VAL A 349 16.43 11.16 29.94
C VAL A 349 15.08 10.59 29.52
N LEU A 350 14.39 11.20 28.54
CA LEU A 350 13.11 10.67 28.08
C LEU A 350 13.27 9.35 27.33
N SER A 351 14.34 9.15 26.53
CA SER A 351 14.55 7.85 25.87
C SER A 351 14.83 6.74 26.87
N ARG A 352 15.60 7.04 27.92
CA ARG A 352 15.82 6.16 29.08
C ARG A 352 14.54 5.94 29.87
N PHE A 353 13.71 6.97 30.03
CA PHE A 353 12.41 6.86 30.68
C PHE A 353 11.45 5.99 29.86
N PHE A 354 11.40 6.11 28.53
CA PHE A 354 10.56 5.26 27.69
C PHE A 354 11.06 3.81 27.65
N THR A 355 12.38 3.58 27.65
CA THR A 355 12.94 2.23 27.79
C THR A 355 12.66 1.66 29.18
N MET A 356 12.83 2.45 30.25
CA MET A 356 12.45 2.05 31.61
C MET A 356 10.95 1.85 31.75
N LEU A 357 10.11 2.67 31.11
CA LEU A 357 8.66 2.53 31.13
C LEU A 357 8.24 1.28 30.38
N LEU A 358 8.89 0.95 29.26
CA LEU A 358 8.63 -0.28 28.53
C LEU A 358 9.06 -1.50 29.36
N VAL A 359 10.21 -1.43 30.03
CA VAL A 359 10.69 -2.43 30.99
C VAL A 359 9.79 -2.50 32.22
N VAL A 360 9.23 -1.40 32.71
CA VAL A 360 8.32 -1.36 33.87
C VAL A 360 6.92 -1.78 33.47
N ILE A 361 6.48 -1.54 32.23
CA ILE A 361 5.21 -2.07 31.69
C ILE A 361 5.35 -3.56 31.47
N SER A 362 6.45 -4.04 30.88
CA SER A 362 6.71 -5.47 30.79
C SER A 362 6.88 -6.08 32.19
N LEU A 363 7.61 -5.46 33.11
CA LEU A 363 7.67 -5.90 34.51
C LEU A 363 6.31 -5.80 35.24
N SER A 364 5.48 -4.79 35.01
CA SER A 364 4.19 -4.66 35.70
C SER A 364 3.12 -5.55 35.09
N LEU A 365 3.26 -5.96 33.84
CA LEU A 365 2.56 -7.12 33.29
C LEU A 365 3.02 -8.40 34.01
N ILE A 366 4.32 -8.52 34.33
CA ILE A 366 4.86 -9.65 35.13
C ILE A 366 4.34 -9.61 36.58
N PHE A 367 4.32 -8.41 37.20
CA PHE A 367 4.07 -8.18 38.63
C PHE A 367 2.60 -7.87 38.99
N SER A 368 1.70 -7.70 38.02
CA SER A 368 0.24 -7.55 38.28
C SER A 368 -0.49 -8.88 38.41
N SER A 369 0.22 -10.01 38.37
CA SER A 369 -0.30 -11.33 38.72
C SER A 369 -0.42 -11.52 40.24
N VAL A 370 -1.14 -10.63 40.94
CA VAL A 370 -1.85 -11.09 42.14
C VAL A 370 -3.06 -11.85 41.62
N GLY A 371 -2.86 -13.14 41.35
CA GLY A 371 -3.89 -14.04 40.87
C GLY A 371 -5.06 -14.06 41.84
N PHE A 372 -6.15 -13.37 41.49
CA PHE A 372 -7.46 -13.85 41.87
C PHE A 372 -7.60 -15.21 41.20
N ALA A 373 -7.71 -16.28 42.00
CA ALA A 373 -8.05 -17.59 41.46
C ALA A 373 -9.38 -17.43 40.70
N ALA A 374 -9.34 -17.59 39.38
CA ALA A 374 -10.54 -17.57 38.58
C ALA A 374 -11.50 -18.66 39.08
N ASP A 375 -12.78 -18.32 39.27
CA ASP A 375 -13.79 -19.30 39.67
C ASP A 375 -13.83 -20.44 38.64
N LEU A 376 -13.48 -21.66 39.07
CA LEU A 376 -13.65 -22.86 38.25
C LEU A 376 -15.14 -23.20 38.19
N LYS A 377 -15.80 -22.85 37.09
CA LYS A 377 -17.19 -23.21 36.85
C LYS A 377 -17.26 -24.62 36.30
N VAL A 378 -17.95 -25.51 37.00
CA VAL A 378 -18.11 -26.92 36.63
C VAL A 378 -19.58 -27.20 36.36
N ASN A 379 -19.86 -27.82 35.22
CA ASN A 379 -21.15 -28.43 34.91
C ASN A 379 -20.92 -29.94 34.74
N ALA A 380 -21.62 -30.77 35.49
CA ALA A 380 -21.53 -32.24 35.42
C ALA A 380 -22.86 -32.85 35.86
N ASN A 381 -23.19 -34.04 35.35
CA ASN A 381 -24.43 -34.73 35.71
C ASN A 381 -24.35 -35.35 37.11
N ILE A 382 -23.17 -35.80 37.53
CA ILE A 382 -22.91 -36.42 38.83
C ILE A 382 -21.64 -35.80 39.41
N ALA A 383 -21.70 -35.36 40.67
CA ALA A 383 -20.57 -34.81 41.40
C ALA A 383 -20.51 -35.41 42.81
N ASP A 384 -19.40 -36.08 43.12
CA ASP A 384 -19.10 -36.64 44.44
C ASP A 384 -18.02 -35.79 45.13
N PHE A 385 -18.32 -35.34 46.33
CA PHE A 385 -17.44 -34.49 47.14
C PHE A 385 -16.81 -35.29 48.28
N SER A 386 -15.49 -35.24 48.40
CA SER A 386 -14.73 -35.67 49.58
C SER A 386 -13.89 -34.52 50.12
N GLU A 387 -13.28 -34.67 51.31
CA GLU A 387 -12.53 -33.58 51.96
C GLU A 387 -11.46 -32.94 51.06
N ASN A 388 -10.74 -33.73 50.26
CA ASN A 388 -9.62 -33.26 49.43
C ASN A 388 -9.76 -33.59 47.93
N LEU A 389 -10.86 -34.20 47.50
CA LEU A 389 -11.06 -34.64 46.11
C LEU A 389 -12.52 -34.48 45.69
N VAL A 390 -12.75 -33.86 44.53
CA VAL A 390 -14.06 -33.78 43.86
C VAL A 390 -14.02 -34.67 42.63
N SER A 391 -14.89 -35.67 42.55
CA SER A 391 -15.03 -36.54 41.37
C SER A 391 -16.28 -36.17 40.58
N LEU A 392 -16.15 -36.07 39.27
CA LEU A 392 -17.18 -35.61 38.34
C LEU A 392 -17.36 -36.67 37.25
N LYS A 393 -18.61 -36.97 36.91
CA LYS A 393 -18.95 -37.98 35.88
C LYS A 393 -20.08 -37.52 34.98
N ASN A 394 -19.95 -37.85 33.69
CA ASN A 394 -20.91 -37.64 32.60
C ASN A 394 -21.22 -36.16 32.27
N GLY A 395 -21.08 -35.79 31.00
CA GLY A 395 -21.46 -34.46 30.50
C GLY A 395 -20.63 -33.32 31.09
N ILE A 396 -19.36 -33.59 31.43
CA ILE A 396 -18.53 -32.66 32.21
C ILE A 396 -18.06 -31.52 31.30
N THR A 397 -18.37 -30.29 31.71
CA THR A 397 -17.81 -29.08 31.12
C THR A 397 -17.25 -28.21 32.23
N MET A 398 -15.96 -27.93 32.21
CA MET A 398 -15.30 -26.99 33.13
C MET A 398 -14.82 -25.76 32.38
N THR A 399 -14.97 -24.59 32.97
CA THR A 399 -14.49 -23.33 32.40
C THR A 399 -13.82 -22.48 33.48
N TRP A 400 -12.61 -22.00 33.20
CA TRP A 400 -11.87 -21.06 34.04
C TRP A 400 -11.04 -20.13 33.15
N ASP A 401 -11.06 -18.84 33.46
CA ASP A 401 -10.36 -17.82 32.67
C ASP A 401 -10.70 -17.90 31.16
N LYS A 402 -9.71 -18.15 30.28
CA LYS A 402 -9.90 -18.39 28.83
C LYS A 402 -10.05 -19.87 28.43
N TYR A 403 -9.99 -20.78 29.41
CA TYR A 403 -9.94 -22.22 29.17
C TYR A 403 -11.32 -22.87 29.32
N LYS A 404 -11.63 -23.81 28.42
CA LYS A 404 -12.81 -24.67 28.51
C LYS A 404 -12.37 -26.13 28.36
N LEU A 405 -12.92 -27.03 29.16
CA LEU A 405 -12.59 -28.45 29.17
C LEU A 405 -13.87 -29.27 29.10
N GLU A 406 -13.99 -30.16 28.12
CA GLU A 406 -15.09 -31.13 27.99
C GLU A 406 -14.52 -32.54 28.11
N CYS A 407 -15.08 -33.42 28.95
CA CYS A 407 -14.58 -34.79 29.15
C CYS A 407 -15.65 -35.75 29.70
N ASP A 408 -15.33 -37.05 29.72
CA ASP A 408 -16.23 -38.10 30.21
C ASP A 408 -16.15 -38.24 31.74
N GLU A 409 -14.92 -38.25 32.30
CA GLU A 409 -14.64 -38.29 33.73
C GLU A 409 -13.61 -37.24 34.12
N ALA A 410 -13.74 -36.65 35.31
CA ALA A 410 -12.74 -35.75 35.86
C ALA A 410 -12.65 -35.83 37.38
N SER A 411 -11.48 -35.48 37.90
CA SER A 411 -11.22 -35.35 39.32
C SER A 411 -10.45 -34.07 39.60
N ALA A 412 -10.87 -33.32 40.61
CA ALA A 412 -10.22 -32.09 41.04
C ALA A 412 -9.71 -32.27 42.48
N THR A 413 -8.41 -32.06 42.69
CA THR A 413 -7.80 -32.15 44.03
C THR A 413 -7.86 -30.79 44.70
N LEU A 414 -8.35 -30.75 45.93
CA LEU A 414 -8.50 -29.54 46.75
C LEU A 414 -7.40 -29.49 47.82
N GLU A 415 -6.84 -28.30 48.04
CA GLU A 415 -5.95 -27.99 49.17
C GLU A 415 -6.42 -26.66 49.78
N ASP A 416 -6.73 -26.65 51.08
CA ASP A 416 -7.32 -25.50 51.80
C ASP A 416 -8.56 -24.88 51.12
N GLY A 417 -9.39 -25.71 50.49
CA GLY A 417 -10.60 -25.28 49.78
C GLY A 417 -10.37 -24.67 48.40
N LYS A 418 -9.14 -24.72 47.86
CA LYS A 418 -8.78 -24.27 46.51
C LYS A 418 -8.42 -25.45 45.61
N VAL A 419 -8.78 -25.36 44.33
CA VAL A 419 -8.46 -26.39 43.33
C VAL A 419 -6.99 -26.30 42.96
N LYS A 420 -6.22 -27.35 43.25
CA LYS A 420 -4.78 -27.45 42.94
C LYS A 420 -4.54 -28.03 41.55
N THR A 421 -5.21 -29.15 41.27
CA THR A 421 -5.07 -29.89 40.01
C THR A 421 -6.41 -30.41 39.52
N VAL A 422 -6.64 -30.33 38.22
CA VAL A 422 -7.75 -31.01 37.55
C VAL A 422 -7.17 -32.10 36.65
N TYR A 423 -7.61 -33.33 36.87
CA TYR A 423 -7.30 -34.49 36.05
C TYR A 423 -8.57 -34.94 35.31
N ALA A 424 -8.55 -34.84 33.98
CA ALA A 424 -9.64 -35.27 33.10
C ALA A 424 -9.22 -36.47 32.27
N VAL A 425 -10.15 -37.41 32.06
CA VAL A 425 -9.91 -38.66 31.32
C VAL A 425 -11.13 -38.96 30.43
N GLY A 426 -10.86 -39.61 29.30
CA GLY A 426 -11.87 -39.98 28.30
C GLY A 426 -11.71 -39.16 27.02
N ASN A 427 -12.82 -38.84 26.34
CA ASN A 427 -12.84 -37.96 25.17
C ASN A 427 -12.61 -36.50 25.59
N VAL A 428 -11.38 -36.16 25.99
CA VAL A 428 -11.05 -34.82 26.49
C VAL A 428 -10.93 -33.84 25.31
N SER A 429 -11.77 -32.81 25.30
CA SER A 429 -11.66 -31.64 24.41
C SER A 429 -11.32 -30.40 25.24
N PHE A 430 -10.07 -29.97 25.19
CA PHE A 430 -9.59 -28.77 25.86
C PHE A 430 -9.50 -27.60 24.88
N TYR A 431 -10.04 -26.46 25.28
CA TYR A 431 -10.06 -25.24 24.51
C TYR A 431 -9.21 -24.19 25.21
N ASP A 432 -8.24 -23.63 24.49
CA ASP A 432 -7.43 -22.48 24.91
C ASP A 432 -7.72 -21.32 23.94
N GLY A 433 -8.63 -20.43 24.32
CA GLY A 433 -9.19 -19.43 23.41
C GLY A 433 -9.86 -20.09 22.19
N ASP A 434 -9.33 -19.83 20.99
CA ASP A 434 -9.84 -20.42 19.73
C ASP A 434 -9.24 -21.82 19.42
N ARG A 435 -8.27 -22.28 20.20
CA ARG A 435 -7.54 -23.54 19.93
C ARG A 435 -8.22 -24.71 20.60
N LYS A 436 -8.32 -25.84 19.89
CA LYS A 436 -8.92 -27.07 20.40
C LYS A 436 -7.90 -28.22 20.41
N TYR A 437 -7.68 -28.80 21.59
CA TYR A 437 -6.85 -29.98 21.82
C TYR A 437 -7.77 -31.17 22.12
N PHE A 438 -7.66 -32.24 21.34
CA PHE A 438 -8.32 -33.51 21.61
C PHE A 438 -7.33 -34.45 22.29
N ALA A 439 -7.69 -35.08 23.39
CA ALA A 439 -6.79 -35.92 24.18
C ALA A 439 -7.51 -37.08 24.87
N LYS A 440 -6.76 -38.10 25.28
CA LYS A 440 -7.29 -39.20 26.12
C LYS A 440 -7.31 -38.83 27.60
N SER A 441 -6.38 -37.99 28.03
CA SER A 441 -6.31 -37.48 29.40
C SER A 441 -5.57 -36.16 29.45
N LEU A 442 -5.92 -35.32 30.42
CA LEU A 442 -5.35 -34.00 30.62
C LEU A 442 -5.16 -33.75 32.12
N VAL A 443 -4.01 -33.17 32.48
CA VAL A 443 -3.75 -32.65 33.83
C VAL A 443 -3.53 -31.15 33.71
N TYR A 444 -4.28 -30.37 34.48
CA TYR A 444 -4.08 -28.93 34.61
C TYR A 444 -3.61 -28.61 36.03
N TYR A 445 -2.50 -27.88 36.13
CA TYR A 445 -1.94 -27.41 37.40
C TYR A 445 -2.25 -25.92 37.58
N PHE A 446 -3.10 -25.58 38.55
CA PHE A 446 -3.53 -24.19 38.76
C PHE A 446 -2.43 -23.28 39.31
N GLU A 447 -1.47 -23.82 40.07
CA GLU A 447 -0.36 -23.04 40.64
C GLU A 447 0.64 -22.54 39.58
N THR A 448 0.93 -23.37 38.58
CA THR A 448 1.93 -23.08 37.55
C THR A 448 1.32 -22.69 36.20
N SER A 449 -0.02 -22.72 36.08
CA SER A 449 -0.74 -22.63 34.79
C SER A 449 -0.23 -23.62 33.74
N ARG A 450 0.38 -24.72 34.18
CA ARG A 450 0.96 -25.77 33.32
C ARG A 450 -0.13 -26.73 32.89
N VAL A 451 -0.20 -27.01 31.59
CA VAL A 451 -1.13 -27.98 31.03
C VAL A 451 -0.35 -29.14 30.44
N LEU A 452 -0.67 -30.35 30.91
CA LEU A 452 -0.14 -31.59 30.37
C LEU A 452 -1.24 -32.35 29.65
N VAL A 453 -1.11 -32.50 28.34
CA VAL A 453 -2.12 -33.17 27.50
C VAL A 453 -1.53 -34.47 26.95
N LEU A 454 -2.10 -35.61 27.30
CA LEU A 454 -1.58 -36.93 26.93
C LEU A 454 -2.38 -37.54 25.77
N ASN A 455 -1.66 -38.10 24.79
CA ASN A 455 -2.17 -38.64 23.52
C ASN A 455 -3.06 -37.63 22.79
N ALA A 456 -2.47 -36.51 22.41
CA ALA A 456 -3.19 -35.33 21.96
C ALA A 456 -3.11 -35.12 20.44
N LYS A 457 -4.20 -34.62 19.85
CA LYS A 457 -4.28 -34.11 18.47
C LYS A 457 -4.72 -32.65 18.50
N THR A 458 -3.98 -31.79 17.80
CA THR A 458 -4.31 -30.36 17.66
C THR A 458 -4.11 -29.88 16.22
N VAL A 459 -4.74 -28.76 15.88
CA VAL A 459 -4.69 -28.13 14.54
C VAL A 459 -4.21 -26.70 14.66
N TYR A 460 -3.12 -26.37 13.97
CA TYR A 460 -2.59 -25.02 13.85
C TYR A 460 -2.94 -24.44 12.47
N ASN A 461 -3.78 -23.40 12.43
CA ASN A 461 -4.07 -22.67 11.20
C ASN A 461 -3.02 -21.56 11.01
N TYR A 462 -2.23 -21.60 9.92
CA TYR A 462 -1.19 -20.61 9.64
C TYR A 462 -1.40 -19.92 8.29
N ASN A 463 -0.96 -18.65 8.18
CA ASN A 463 -1.11 -17.84 6.97
C ASN A 463 0.16 -17.89 6.11
N TYR A 464 0.12 -18.68 5.05
CA TYR A 464 1.19 -18.84 4.06
C TYR A 464 0.87 -18.08 2.77
N LYS A 465 1.68 -17.07 2.46
CA LYS A 465 1.54 -16.21 1.25
C LYS A 465 0.10 -15.70 1.04
N GLY A 466 -0.61 -15.39 2.13
CA GLY A 466 -1.99 -14.89 2.11
C GLY A 466 -3.09 -15.97 2.17
N LYS A 467 -2.74 -17.26 2.33
CA LYS A 467 -3.69 -18.38 2.47
C LYS A 467 -3.59 -19.02 3.85
N ASN A 468 -4.72 -19.30 4.48
CA ASN A 468 -4.76 -20.07 5.72
C ASN A 468 -4.64 -21.57 5.41
N VAL A 469 -3.62 -22.22 5.94
CA VAL A 469 -3.37 -23.65 5.79
C VAL A 469 -3.39 -24.31 7.18
N PRO A 470 -4.10 -25.43 7.38
CA PRO A 470 -4.08 -26.17 8.63
C PRO A 470 -2.87 -27.13 8.73
N ILE A 471 -2.19 -27.15 9.86
CA ILE A 471 -1.17 -28.14 10.24
C ILE A 471 -1.74 -28.99 11.37
N TYR A 472 -1.85 -30.29 11.15
CA TYR A 472 -2.23 -31.27 12.14
C TYR A 472 -0.97 -31.75 12.86
N VAL A 473 -1.01 -31.67 14.19
CA VAL A 473 0.07 -32.17 15.05
C VAL A 473 -0.50 -33.19 16.02
N HIS A 474 0.10 -34.37 16.02
CA HIS A 474 -0.17 -35.45 16.94
C HIS A 474 1.01 -35.60 17.88
N GLY A 475 0.81 -35.91 19.15
CA GLY A 475 1.91 -36.20 20.09
C GLY A 475 1.47 -37.13 21.21
N SER A 476 2.41 -37.89 21.77
CA SER A 476 2.14 -38.70 22.96
C SER A 476 1.93 -37.83 24.19
N GLU A 477 2.57 -36.65 24.21
CA GLU A 477 2.52 -35.67 25.29
C GLU A 477 2.69 -34.27 24.67
N ILE A 478 1.75 -33.36 24.95
CA ILE A 478 1.86 -31.93 24.64
C ILE A 478 1.97 -31.20 25.97
N GLU A 479 3.08 -30.50 26.15
CA GLU A 479 3.31 -29.63 27.28
C GLU A 479 3.23 -28.18 26.82
N VAL A 480 2.38 -27.42 27.51
CA VAL A 480 2.21 -25.98 27.25
C VAL A 480 2.72 -25.23 28.47
N GLU A 481 3.84 -24.53 28.28
CA GLU A 481 4.47 -23.72 29.32
C GLU A 481 4.31 -22.23 29.02
N ASN A 482 3.83 -21.46 29.99
CA ASN A 482 3.70 -20.02 29.89
C ASN A 482 4.97 -19.38 30.45
N ILE A 483 5.94 -19.09 29.58
CA ILE A 483 7.20 -18.42 29.96
C ILE A 483 6.99 -16.90 29.95
N THR A 484 7.44 -16.20 30.99
CA THR A 484 7.23 -14.76 31.32
C THR A 484 7.33 -13.73 30.17
N ASP A 485 6.54 -12.64 30.32
CA ASP A 485 6.14 -11.46 29.48
C ASP A 485 6.91 -10.92 28.27
N GLU A 486 8.03 -11.48 27.82
CA GLU A 486 8.64 -11.05 26.53
C GLU A 486 8.95 -12.22 25.58
N ALA A 487 8.76 -13.47 26.02
CA ALA A 487 8.97 -14.66 25.21
C ALA A 487 7.63 -15.28 24.78
N LYS A 488 7.49 -15.49 23.46
CA LYS A 488 6.34 -16.14 22.83
C LYS A 488 6.09 -17.52 23.45
N MET A 489 4.81 -17.87 23.64
CA MET A 489 4.33 -19.19 24.07
C MET A 489 5.11 -20.32 23.38
N LEU A 490 5.79 -21.15 24.17
CA LEU A 490 6.51 -22.32 23.70
C LEU A 490 5.63 -23.54 23.93
N VAL A 491 5.28 -24.24 22.85
CA VAL A 491 4.61 -25.54 22.94
C VAL A 491 5.65 -26.60 22.65
N GLU A 492 5.93 -27.45 23.65
CA GLU A 492 6.77 -28.63 23.51
C GLU A 492 5.85 -29.84 23.25
N ILE A 493 6.15 -30.59 22.21
CA ILE A 493 5.41 -31.81 21.87
C ILE A 493 6.41 -32.94 21.76
N ARG A 494 6.17 -34.03 22.51
CA ARG A 494 7.01 -35.23 22.52
C ARG A 494 6.45 -36.34 21.64
N ASN A 495 7.35 -37.01 20.93
CA ASN A 495 7.07 -37.93 19.83
C ASN A 495 6.05 -37.39 18.80
N PRO A 496 6.17 -36.14 18.33
CA PRO A 496 5.17 -35.56 17.46
C PRO A 496 5.18 -36.16 16.07
N ALA A 497 3.99 -36.28 15.47
CA ALA A 497 3.81 -36.44 14.04
C ALA A 497 3.10 -35.21 13.46
N ILE A 498 3.79 -34.48 12.58
CA ILE A 498 3.28 -33.28 11.92
C ILE A 498 2.84 -33.59 10.49
N THR A 499 1.69 -33.08 10.05
CA THR A 499 1.23 -33.19 8.65
C THR A 499 0.28 -32.06 8.28
N THR A 500 0.18 -31.70 6.99
CA THR A 500 -0.94 -30.87 6.49
C THR A 500 -2.14 -31.72 6.04
N CYS A 501 -2.04 -33.06 6.13
CA CYS A 501 -3.09 -33.97 5.73
C CYS A 501 -4.08 -34.24 6.86
N ASN A 502 -5.38 -34.00 6.61
CA ASN A 502 -6.45 -34.22 7.60
C ASN A 502 -6.84 -35.70 7.77
N PHE A 503 -6.36 -36.61 6.92
CA PHE A 503 -6.70 -38.03 7.04
C PHE A 503 -6.15 -38.67 8.32
N GLU A 504 -6.86 -39.70 8.78
CA GLU A 504 -6.51 -40.48 9.97
C GLU A 504 -5.15 -41.19 9.81
N GLU A 505 -4.87 -41.69 8.61
CA GLU A 505 -3.55 -42.12 8.17
C GLU A 505 -3.00 -41.11 7.14
N PRO A 506 -2.13 -40.19 7.55
CA PRO A 506 -1.59 -39.18 6.65
C PRO A 506 -0.70 -39.82 5.59
N HIS A 507 -0.84 -39.40 4.33
CA HIS A 507 0.06 -39.82 3.26
C HIS A 507 1.53 -39.48 3.53
N TYR A 508 1.77 -38.46 4.36
CA TYR A 508 3.08 -38.13 4.87
C TYR A 508 2.97 -37.56 6.28
N THR A 509 3.96 -37.84 7.11
CA THR A 509 4.15 -37.24 8.43
C THR A 509 5.61 -36.89 8.63
N ILE A 510 5.86 -35.84 9.40
CA ILE A 510 7.18 -35.57 9.96
C ILE A 510 7.13 -36.08 11.39
N GLN A 511 7.66 -37.28 11.60
CA GLN A 511 7.82 -37.85 12.93
C GLN A 511 9.04 -37.22 13.56
N SER A 512 8.95 -36.72 14.78
CA SER A 512 10.09 -36.09 15.47
C SER A 512 10.15 -36.58 16.90
N GLU A 513 11.30 -36.40 17.53
CA GLU A 513 11.47 -36.66 18.96
C GLU A 513 10.81 -35.54 19.77
N GLU A 514 11.13 -34.29 19.41
CA GLU A 514 10.54 -33.10 20.00
C GLU A 514 10.18 -32.07 18.92
N VAL A 515 9.11 -31.32 19.15
CA VAL A 515 8.73 -30.16 18.33
C VAL A 515 8.50 -28.97 19.24
N TYR A 516 9.13 -27.86 18.85
CA TYR A 516 9.00 -26.54 19.43
C TYR A 516 8.25 -25.66 18.44
N VAL A 517 7.07 -25.17 18.84
CA VAL A 517 6.29 -24.22 18.04
C VAL A 517 6.49 -22.81 18.58
N LEU A 518 7.10 -21.94 17.77
CA LEU A 518 7.25 -20.50 18.06
C LEU A 518 6.20 -19.71 17.28
N GLU A 519 5.19 -19.21 17.99
CA GLU A 519 4.02 -18.58 17.38
C GLU A 519 4.36 -17.49 16.35
N ASN A 520 3.73 -17.57 15.18
CA ASN A 520 3.86 -16.62 14.06
C ASN A 520 5.32 -16.38 13.60
N LYS A 521 6.26 -17.29 13.92
CA LYS A 521 7.66 -17.24 13.48
C LYS A 521 8.13 -18.57 12.89
N TYR A 522 8.27 -19.63 13.69
CA TYR A 522 8.91 -20.88 13.27
C TYR A 522 8.26 -22.12 13.88
N ILE A 523 8.30 -23.24 13.17
CA ILE A 523 8.15 -24.57 13.76
C ILE A 523 9.53 -25.22 13.68
N ILE A 524 10.03 -25.69 14.81
CA ILE A 524 11.34 -26.34 14.94
C ILE A 524 11.09 -27.76 15.43
N ALA A 525 11.46 -28.75 14.64
CA ALA A 525 11.38 -30.15 15.04
C ALA A 525 12.79 -30.73 15.14
N THR A 526 13.07 -31.53 16.16
CA THR A 526 14.39 -32.13 16.38
C THR A 526 14.33 -33.63 16.13
N ASN A 527 15.43 -34.16 15.59
CA ASN A 527 15.61 -35.57 15.30
C ASN A 527 14.42 -36.17 14.52
N SER A 528 14.01 -35.44 13.48
CA SER A 528 12.82 -35.73 12.70
C SER A 528 13.09 -36.69 11.55
N PHE A 529 12.09 -37.44 11.13
CA PHE A 529 12.07 -38.25 9.94
C PHE A 529 10.86 -37.88 9.10
N LEU A 530 11.08 -37.57 7.82
CA LEU A 530 9.99 -37.55 6.85
C LEU A 530 9.55 -38.99 6.59
N VAL A 531 8.33 -39.32 6.99
CA VAL A 531 7.69 -40.59 6.67
C VAL A 531 6.67 -40.32 5.58
N VAL A 532 6.83 -40.99 4.43
CA VAL A 532 5.87 -40.93 3.32
C VAL A 532 5.29 -42.32 3.14
N LEU A 533 3.96 -42.45 3.19
CA LEU A 533 3.24 -43.73 3.08
C LEU A 533 3.78 -44.80 4.05
N GLY A 534 4.12 -44.40 5.28
CA GLY A 534 4.64 -45.30 6.31
C GLY A 534 6.14 -45.66 6.16
N VAL A 535 6.83 -45.17 5.14
CA VAL A 535 8.26 -45.43 4.92
C VAL A 535 9.08 -44.19 5.30
N PRO A 536 10.07 -44.30 6.21
CA PRO A 536 10.99 -43.21 6.50
C PRO A 536 11.90 -42.97 5.30
N VAL A 537 11.80 -41.78 4.71
CA VAL A 537 12.51 -41.40 3.48
C VAL A 537 13.78 -40.63 3.78
N PHE A 538 13.74 -39.70 4.74
CA PHE A 538 14.86 -38.80 4.99
C PHE A 538 14.93 -38.35 6.46
N PRO A 539 16.11 -38.42 7.11
CA PRO A 539 16.34 -37.89 8.46
C PRO A 539 16.66 -36.39 8.44
N TYR A 540 16.05 -35.64 9.34
CA TYR A 540 16.33 -34.24 9.63
C TYR A 540 16.82 -34.11 11.08
N PRO A 541 18.10 -33.80 11.33
CA PRO A 541 18.60 -33.55 12.68
C PRO A 541 17.85 -32.40 13.37
N VAL A 542 17.55 -31.36 12.60
CA VAL A 542 16.67 -30.25 12.96
C VAL A 542 15.89 -29.89 11.68
N PHE A 543 14.57 -29.71 11.80
CA PHE A 543 13.67 -29.24 10.76
C PHE A 543 13.10 -27.89 11.19
N VAL A 544 13.46 -26.82 10.49
CA VAL A 544 12.96 -25.46 10.76
C VAL A 544 12.15 -24.97 9.56
N THR A 545 10.89 -24.63 9.80
CA THR A 545 10.07 -23.98 8.77
C THR A 545 9.59 -22.62 9.25
N ALA A 546 9.73 -21.60 8.40
CA ALA A 546 9.26 -20.25 8.68
C ALA A 546 7.76 -20.15 8.40
N LEU A 547 7.02 -19.56 9.34
CA LEU A 547 5.57 -19.35 9.20
C LEU A 547 5.24 -18.19 8.24
N GLN A 548 6.19 -17.31 7.95
CA GLN A 548 6.12 -16.24 6.94
C GLN A 548 7.49 -16.02 6.28
N GLY A 549 7.54 -15.86 4.94
CA GLY A 549 8.76 -15.52 4.20
C GLY A 549 9.31 -16.66 3.33
N GLU A 550 10.60 -16.59 2.99
CA GLU A 550 11.32 -17.65 2.29
C GLU A 550 11.74 -18.77 3.26
N SER A 551 12.03 -19.96 2.72
CA SER A 551 12.55 -21.09 3.52
C SER A 551 13.79 -20.66 4.30
N PRO A 552 13.83 -20.85 5.64
CA PRO A 552 14.95 -20.41 6.47
C PRO A 552 16.22 -21.20 6.17
N TYR A 553 16.10 -22.41 5.60
CA TYR A 553 17.24 -23.13 5.08
C TYR A 553 16.90 -24.05 3.88
N SER A 554 17.92 -24.33 3.05
CA SER A 554 17.85 -25.29 1.95
C SER A 554 19.21 -25.98 1.72
N LEU A 555 19.16 -27.26 1.31
CA LEU A 555 20.35 -28.09 1.09
C LEU A 555 20.29 -28.74 -0.31
N THR A 556 21.31 -28.48 -1.12
CA THR A 556 21.42 -29.01 -2.48
C THR A 556 22.66 -29.85 -2.61
N PHE A 557 22.49 -31.08 -3.10
CA PHE A 557 23.57 -31.95 -3.55
C PHE A 557 23.61 -31.97 -5.08
N THR A 558 24.80 -31.86 -5.63
CA THR A 558 25.04 -32.00 -7.07
C THR A 558 26.18 -32.99 -7.26
N PHE A 559 25.81 -34.19 -7.69
CA PHE A 559 26.68 -35.29 -8.04
C PHE A 559 27.19 -35.10 -9.48
N GLY A 560 28.29 -34.37 -9.64
CA GLY A 560 28.99 -34.20 -10.92
C GLY A 560 30.33 -34.94 -10.96
N GLN A 561 31.32 -34.42 -11.71
CA GLN A 561 32.73 -34.89 -11.62
C GLN A 561 33.34 -34.64 -10.21
N THR A 562 32.73 -33.74 -9.44
CA THR A 562 33.03 -33.46 -8.03
C THR A 562 31.70 -33.42 -7.26
N LEU A 563 31.72 -33.87 -6.00
CA LEU A 563 30.56 -33.76 -5.12
C LEU A 563 30.38 -32.28 -4.70
N GLY A 564 29.39 -31.63 -5.29
CA GLY A 564 28.96 -30.28 -4.90
C GLY A 564 27.91 -30.36 -3.80
N VAL A 565 28.16 -29.73 -2.65
CA VAL A 565 27.21 -29.54 -1.57
C VAL A 565 27.00 -28.04 -1.42
N SER A 566 25.75 -27.58 -1.41
CA SER A 566 25.40 -26.18 -1.15
C SER A 566 24.32 -26.07 -0.09
N GLN A 567 24.58 -25.30 0.95
CA GLN A 567 23.69 -24.99 2.05
C GLN A 567 23.35 -23.51 1.98
N THR A 568 22.08 -23.14 2.05
CA THR A 568 21.67 -21.73 2.13
C THR A 568 20.86 -21.51 3.38
N PHE A 569 21.24 -20.53 4.19
CA PHE A 569 20.58 -20.05 5.40
C PHE A 569 19.95 -18.69 5.11
N ALA A 570 18.66 -18.51 5.36
CA ALA A 570 17.96 -17.24 5.25
C ALA A 570 17.44 -16.83 6.63
N PHE A 571 17.79 -15.63 7.08
CA PHE A 571 17.40 -15.11 8.38
C PHE A 571 17.20 -13.60 8.33
N THR A 572 16.54 -13.06 9.36
CA THR A 572 16.26 -11.62 9.46
C THR A 572 16.95 -11.04 10.70
N LEU A 573 17.76 -10.00 10.53
CA LEU A 573 18.45 -9.29 11.61
C LEU A 573 18.14 -7.79 11.53
N ASN A 574 17.56 -7.19 12.58
CA ASN A 574 17.34 -5.73 12.67
C ASN A 574 16.71 -5.09 11.41
N ASN A 575 15.68 -5.71 10.83
CA ASN A 575 14.98 -5.32 9.57
C ASN A 575 15.77 -5.55 8.27
N TRP A 576 16.88 -6.27 8.31
CA TRP A 576 17.62 -6.72 7.13
C TRP A 576 17.23 -8.15 6.79
N SER A 577 16.88 -8.38 5.53
CA SER A 577 16.73 -9.74 4.99
C SER A 577 18.11 -10.25 4.58
N THR A 578 18.59 -11.30 5.23
CA THR A 578 19.93 -11.84 5.05
C THR A 578 19.91 -13.27 4.52
N LYS A 579 20.85 -13.60 3.63
CA LYS A 579 21.04 -14.93 3.04
C LYS A 579 22.53 -15.29 3.07
N LEU A 580 22.85 -16.45 3.61
CA LEU A 580 24.19 -17.03 3.62
C LEU A 580 24.16 -18.35 2.83
N THR A 581 24.84 -18.43 1.71
CA THR A 581 25.03 -19.64 0.91
C THR A 581 26.46 -20.15 1.07
N LEU A 582 26.61 -21.38 1.55
CA LEU A 582 27.86 -22.13 1.69
C LEU A 582 27.85 -23.28 0.68
N GLY A 583 28.61 -23.18 -0.40
CA GLY A 583 28.83 -24.21 -1.40
C GLY A 583 30.24 -24.81 -1.34
N THR A 584 30.44 -26.00 -1.91
CA THR A 584 31.78 -26.62 -2.06
C THR A 584 32.79 -25.66 -2.69
N ASP A 585 32.35 -24.89 -3.69
CA ASP A 585 33.22 -23.99 -4.45
C ASP A 585 32.85 -22.52 -4.30
N ASN A 586 31.87 -22.16 -3.46
CA ASN A 586 31.46 -20.77 -3.29
C ASN A 586 30.93 -20.46 -1.89
N VAL A 587 31.10 -19.22 -1.44
CA VAL A 587 30.50 -18.70 -0.20
C VAL A 587 29.89 -17.35 -0.56
N THR A 588 28.60 -17.15 -0.30
CA THR A 588 27.92 -15.88 -0.56
C THR A 588 27.11 -15.44 0.65
N PHE A 589 27.38 -14.26 1.17
CA PHE A 589 26.56 -13.55 2.12
C PHE A 589 25.87 -12.37 1.42
N GLN A 590 24.57 -12.23 1.58
CA GLN A 590 23.78 -11.14 1.03
C GLN A 590 22.87 -10.57 2.11
N ALA A 591 22.78 -9.25 2.19
CA ALA A 591 21.90 -8.54 3.12
C ALA A 591 21.21 -7.38 2.40
N ASN A 592 19.88 -7.31 2.49
CA ASN A 592 19.08 -6.27 1.85
C ASN A 592 18.32 -5.45 2.89
N ASP A 593 18.39 -4.12 2.77
CA ASP A 593 17.60 -3.16 3.54
C ASP A 593 16.31 -2.74 2.78
N SER A 594 15.35 -2.19 3.52
CA SER A 594 14.06 -1.62 3.10
C SER A 594 14.12 -0.61 1.93
N VAL A 595 15.27 0.03 1.67
CA VAL A 595 15.48 1.00 0.57
C VAL A 595 16.17 0.35 -0.65
N ASN A 596 16.10 -0.97 -0.80
CA ASN A 596 16.76 -1.74 -1.89
C ASN A 596 18.29 -1.53 -1.96
N LYS A 597 18.93 -1.14 -0.85
CA LYS A 597 20.39 -1.15 -0.75
C LYS A 597 20.86 -2.57 -0.48
N GLN A 598 21.47 -3.19 -1.49
CA GLN A 598 22.02 -4.53 -1.42
C GLN A 598 23.45 -4.48 -0.89
N GLN A 599 23.73 -5.19 0.20
CA GLN A 599 25.06 -5.54 0.63
C GLN A 599 25.33 -7.01 0.26
N ARG A 600 26.52 -7.29 -0.25
CA ARG A 600 26.87 -8.62 -0.75
C ARG A 600 28.35 -8.90 -0.58
N VAL A 601 28.70 -10.02 0.00
CA VAL A 601 30.05 -10.58 0.01
C VAL A 601 29.98 -11.95 -0.62
N SER A 602 30.74 -12.22 -1.67
CA SER A 602 30.78 -13.54 -2.29
C SER A 602 32.17 -13.92 -2.74
N PHE A 603 32.53 -15.17 -2.53
CA PHE A 603 33.76 -15.80 -2.96
C PHE A 603 33.43 -17.05 -3.76
N ASP A 604 34.06 -17.24 -4.91
CA ASP A 604 33.91 -18.41 -5.77
C ASP A 604 35.30 -18.93 -6.13
N MET A 605 35.62 -20.13 -5.65
CA MET A 605 36.92 -20.78 -5.81
C MET A 605 37.17 -21.23 -7.25
N LYS A 606 36.14 -21.67 -7.99
CA LYS A 606 36.28 -22.16 -9.37
C LYS A 606 36.63 -21.04 -10.34
N SER A 607 36.05 -19.87 -10.14
CA SER A 607 36.26 -18.69 -11.00
C SER A 607 37.28 -17.68 -10.43
N ASN A 608 37.92 -18.02 -9.31
CA ASN A 608 38.79 -17.12 -8.54
C ASN A 608 38.17 -15.72 -8.38
N LYS A 609 36.88 -15.69 -8.04
CA LYS A 609 36.08 -14.48 -7.98
C LYS A 609 35.81 -14.11 -6.53
N PHE A 610 36.20 -12.90 -6.13
CA PHE A 610 35.83 -12.31 -4.85
C PHE A 610 35.04 -11.03 -5.11
N GLU A 611 33.92 -10.82 -4.45
CA GLU A 611 33.09 -9.62 -4.61
C GLU A 611 32.61 -9.18 -3.23
N PHE A 612 32.76 -7.90 -2.94
CA PHE A 612 32.44 -7.28 -1.67
C PHE A 612 31.76 -5.93 -1.95
N THR A 613 30.50 -5.82 -1.59
CA THR A 613 29.65 -4.64 -1.79
C THR A 613 29.08 -4.25 -0.44
N ILE A 614 29.61 -3.19 0.14
CA ILE A 614 29.08 -2.53 1.33
C ILE A 614 28.87 -1.07 0.96
N PHE A 615 27.65 -0.70 0.62
CA PHE A 615 27.32 0.63 0.11
C PHE A 615 27.88 1.73 1.04
N PRO A 616 28.61 2.74 0.50
CA PRO A 616 28.77 3.07 -0.92
C PRO A 616 29.93 2.38 -1.66
N LEU A 617 30.65 1.44 -1.02
CA LEU A 617 31.82 0.75 -1.56
C LEU A 617 31.44 -0.56 -2.26
N THR A 618 32.04 -0.81 -3.42
CA THR A 618 32.00 -2.06 -4.17
C THR A 618 33.43 -2.42 -4.55
N TYR A 619 33.82 -3.67 -4.32
CA TYR A 619 35.09 -4.25 -4.69
C TYR A 619 34.81 -5.60 -5.35
N ARG A 620 35.48 -5.89 -6.46
CA ARG A 620 35.32 -7.15 -7.18
C ARG A 620 36.67 -7.55 -7.79
N TYR A 621 37.10 -8.75 -7.50
CA TYR A 621 38.24 -9.42 -8.08
C TYR A 621 37.75 -10.60 -8.92
N VAL A 622 38.07 -10.66 -10.21
CA VAL A 622 37.70 -11.78 -11.12
C VAL A 622 38.82 -11.96 -12.14
N ASN A 623 39.30 -13.18 -12.37
CA ASN A 623 40.29 -13.47 -13.43
C ASN A 623 41.52 -12.53 -13.42
N ASN A 624 42.14 -12.34 -12.25
CA ASN A 624 43.25 -11.39 -12.03
C ASN A 624 42.95 -9.91 -12.34
N ALA A 625 41.67 -9.55 -12.45
CA ALA A 625 41.23 -8.16 -12.62
C ALA A 625 40.60 -7.62 -11.34
N VAL A 626 40.94 -6.39 -10.97
CA VAL A 626 40.40 -5.69 -9.80
C VAL A 626 39.48 -4.57 -10.25
N TYR A 627 38.24 -4.58 -9.78
CA TYR A 627 37.29 -3.49 -9.91
C TYR A 627 36.94 -2.94 -8.53
N TYR A 628 36.95 -1.63 -8.39
CA TYR A 628 36.50 -0.94 -7.19
C TYR A 628 35.64 0.26 -7.55
N LYS A 629 34.64 0.55 -6.73
CA LYS A 629 33.76 1.71 -6.86
C LYS A 629 33.35 2.22 -5.48
N TYR A 630 33.49 3.51 -5.24
CA TYR A 630 32.94 4.23 -4.11
C TYR A 630 31.98 5.28 -4.67
N ASP A 631 30.69 5.12 -4.38
CA ASP A 631 29.59 5.93 -4.93
C ASP A 631 29.00 6.88 -3.87
N GLY A 632 29.77 7.89 -3.48
CA GLY A 632 29.41 8.89 -2.49
C GLY A 632 29.49 10.34 -3.03
N VAL A 633 29.64 11.31 -2.12
CA VAL A 633 29.95 12.71 -2.49
C VAL A 633 31.25 12.79 -3.26
N LEU A 634 32.22 11.98 -2.86
CA LEU A 634 33.36 11.61 -3.69
C LEU A 634 32.97 10.38 -4.50
N TYR A 635 33.30 10.38 -5.78
CA TYR A 635 33.13 9.27 -6.69
C TYR A 635 34.51 8.72 -7.02
N PHE A 636 34.76 7.46 -6.70
CA PHE A 636 35.96 6.75 -7.15
C PHE A 636 35.51 5.49 -7.85
N GLU A 637 36.03 5.22 -9.03
CA GLU A 637 35.78 3.99 -9.77
C GLU A 637 37.07 3.60 -10.48
N GLY A 638 37.45 2.35 -10.43
CA GLY A 638 38.59 1.86 -11.18
C GLY A 638 38.40 0.41 -11.57
N ASN A 639 38.96 0.06 -12.71
CA ASN A 639 38.99 -1.31 -13.21
C ASN A 639 40.39 -1.59 -13.76
N TYR A 640 41.00 -2.69 -13.34
CA TYR A 640 42.32 -3.13 -13.75
C TYR A 640 42.17 -4.49 -14.42
N LEU A 641 42.10 -4.53 -15.76
CA LEU A 641 41.95 -5.75 -16.57
C LEU A 641 43.29 -6.05 -17.26
N ALA A 642 44.18 -6.77 -16.59
CA ALA A 642 45.53 -7.15 -17.07
C ALA A 642 46.45 -5.94 -17.41
N ASP A 643 47.73 -6.21 -17.65
CA ASP A 643 48.85 -5.23 -17.70
C ASP A 643 48.71 -4.07 -18.72
N SER A 644 47.65 -4.01 -19.54
CA SER A 644 47.47 -3.00 -20.59
C SER A 644 46.08 -2.37 -20.69
N ASN A 645 45.09 -2.76 -19.87
CA ASN A 645 43.72 -2.24 -20.00
C ASN A 645 43.12 -1.90 -18.64
N TYR A 646 43.31 -0.66 -18.19
CA TYR A 646 42.76 -0.18 -16.94
C TYR A 646 42.16 1.20 -17.13
N TYR A 647 41.12 1.54 -16.37
CA TYR A 647 40.69 2.91 -16.24
C TYR A 647 40.49 3.29 -14.78
N GLN A 648 40.72 4.56 -14.48
CA GLN A 648 40.49 5.14 -13.18
C GLN A 648 39.65 6.40 -13.36
N LYS A 649 38.57 6.51 -12.61
CA LYS A 649 37.65 7.63 -12.63
C LYS A 649 37.48 8.17 -11.23
N VAL A 650 37.82 9.44 -11.05
CA VAL A 650 37.79 10.13 -9.76
C VAL A 650 37.01 11.41 -9.94
N GLY A 651 36.01 11.65 -9.11
CA GLY A 651 35.17 12.83 -9.23
C GLY A 651 34.49 13.22 -7.94
N LEU A 652 33.80 14.35 -8.01
CA LEU A 652 32.88 14.80 -6.99
C LEU A 652 31.48 14.74 -7.59
N THR A 653 30.51 14.28 -6.81
CA THR A 653 29.10 14.34 -7.19
C THR A 653 28.36 15.14 -6.13
N TYR A 654 27.96 16.35 -6.49
CA TYR A 654 27.01 17.16 -5.75
C TYR A 654 25.68 17.15 -6.50
N GLN A 655 24.77 16.28 -6.08
CA GLN A 655 23.43 16.19 -6.62
C GLN A 655 22.47 15.93 -5.47
N ASP A 656 21.87 16.98 -4.96
CA ASP A 656 20.75 16.87 -4.02
C ASP A 656 19.47 16.60 -4.84
N PRO A 657 18.74 15.50 -4.62
CA PRO A 657 17.47 15.21 -5.31
C PRO A 657 16.43 16.32 -5.21
N LYS A 658 16.55 17.23 -4.23
CA LYS A 658 15.65 18.37 -4.02
C LYS A 658 16.20 19.72 -4.50
N SER A 659 17.48 19.81 -4.82
CA SER A 659 18.09 21.06 -5.30
C SER A 659 17.93 21.16 -6.82
N PRO A 660 17.56 22.35 -7.34
CA PRO A 660 17.60 22.59 -8.79
C PRO A 660 19.04 22.59 -9.31
N PHE A 661 20.04 22.84 -8.47
CA PHE A 661 21.45 22.86 -8.86
C PHE A 661 22.10 21.47 -8.73
N TYR A 662 22.84 21.07 -9.75
CA TYR A 662 23.68 19.88 -9.71
C TYR A 662 25.07 20.18 -10.28
N PHE A 663 26.07 19.49 -9.74
CA PHE A 663 27.45 19.62 -10.17
C PHE A 663 28.19 18.28 -10.01
N LYS A 664 28.74 17.76 -11.10
CA LYS A 664 29.34 16.42 -11.17
C LYS A 664 30.64 16.43 -11.97
N PRO A 665 31.71 17.04 -11.43
CA PRO A 665 33.02 16.96 -12.05
C PRO A 665 33.65 15.58 -11.84
N TYR A 666 34.26 15.00 -12.86
CA TYR A 666 35.12 13.83 -12.73
C TYR A 666 36.26 13.85 -13.73
N ILE A 667 37.38 13.24 -13.35
CA ILE A 667 38.52 12.97 -14.20
C ILE A 667 38.53 11.47 -14.44
N MET A 668 38.68 11.05 -15.68
CA MET A 668 38.82 9.67 -16.07
C MET A 668 40.13 9.49 -16.82
N TYR A 669 40.93 8.53 -16.41
CA TYR A 669 42.13 8.09 -17.10
C TYR A 669 41.83 6.72 -17.73
N ASP A 670 41.96 6.60 -19.05
CA ASP A 670 41.83 5.34 -19.77
C ASP A 670 43.23 4.87 -20.23
N GLY A 671 43.77 3.88 -19.53
CA GLY A 671 45.09 3.31 -19.81
C GLY A 671 45.19 2.56 -21.14
N ARG A 672 44.06 2.17 -21.78
CA ARG A 672 44.07 1.54 -23.11
C ARG A 672 44.29 2.57 -24.22
N LEU A 673 43.70 3.75 -24.06
CA LEU A 673 43.82 4.86 -25.02
C LEU A 673 44.91 5.86 -24.63
N THR A 674 45.46 5.76 -23.41
CA THR A 674 46.33 6.75 -22.75
C THR A 674 45.68 8.13 -22.58
N ASP A 675 44.36 8.22 -22.75
CA ASP A 675 43.62 9.48 -22.73
C ASP A 675 43.24 9.85 -21.29
N THR A 676 43.47 11.11 -20.93
CA THR A 676 42.86 11.72 -19.74
C THR A 676 41.67 12.56 -20.18
N ILE A 677 40.50 12.24 -19.64
CA ILE A 677 39.24 12.92 -19.91
C ILE A 677 38.80 13.62 -18.63
N VAL A 678 38.81 14.95 -18.64
CA VAL A 678 38.21 15.77 -17.58
C VAL A 678 36.79 16.11 -18.02
N TYR A 679 35.82 15.80 -17.16
CA TYR A 679 34.41 16.05 -17.38
C TYR A 679 33.91 16.97 -16.27
N LEU A 680 33.36 18.12 -16.64
CA LEU A 680 32.70 19.04 -15.73
C LEU A 680 31.27 19.19 -16.21
N ASN A 681 30.31 18.71 -15.42
CA ASN A 681 28.91 18.83 -15.74
C ASN A 681 28.19 19.51 -14.59
N GLY A 682 27.41 20.54 -14.88
CA GLY A 682 26.56 21.16 -13.89
C GLY A 682 25.52 22.07 -14.52
N GLY A 683 24.50 22.41 -13.75
CA GLY A 683 23.43 23.27 -14.24
C GLY A 683 22.27 23.39 -13.26
N PHE A 684 21.22 24.05 -13.73
CA PHE A 684 19.96 24.23 -13.01
C PHE A 684 18.84 23.49 -13.72
N ARG A 685 18.20 22.54 -13.03
CA ARG A 685 17.05 21.76 -13.52
C ARG A 685 15.77 22.23 -12.84
N ASN A 686 14.71 22.36 -13.65
CA ASN A 686 13.32 22.60 -13.24
C ASN A 686 13.10 23.89 -12.42
N LEU A 687 13.69 25.02 -12.82
CA LEU A 687 13.34 26.32 -12.23
C LEU A 687 11.98 26.78 -12.77
N SER A 688 10.92 26.56 -11.99
CA SER A 688 9.56 26.96 -12.36
C SER A 688 9.11 28.21 -11.60
N PHE A 689 8.60 29.20 -12.34
CA PHE A 689 8.00 30.42 -11.81
C PHE A 689 6.55 30.52 -12.28
N VAL A 690 5.62 30.76 -11.34
CA VAL A 690 4.22 31.05 -11.67
C VAL A 690 4.08 32.56 -11.87
N LEU A 691 3.80 32.98 -13.11
CA LEU A 691 3.43 34.36 -13.42
C LEU A 691 1.91 34.55 -13.25
N LEU A 692 1.49 35.80 -12.99
CA LEU A 692 0.09 36.20 -12.83
C LEU A 692 -0.81 35.58 -13.92
N ASN A 693 -2.01 35.14 -13.54
CA ASN A 693 -3.06 34.56 -14.41
C ASN A 693 -2.65 33.27 -15.17
N SER A 694 -2.32 32.20 -14.44
CA SER A 694 -2.19 30.84 -15.00
C SER A 694 -1.03 30.63 -15.98
N ASN A 695 -0.09 31.57 -16.03
CA ASN A 695 1.10 31.48 -16.89
C ASN A 695 2.23 30.77 -16.13
N ASN A 696 2.73 29.66 -16.65
CA ASN A 696 3.89 28.98 -16.10
C ASN A 696 5.13 29.26 -16.96
N LEU A 697 6.20 29.74 -16.32
CA LEU A 697 7.52 29.90 -16.91
C LEU A 697 8.45 28.84 -16.30
N THR A 698 9.02 27.99 -17.16
CA THR A 698 10.01 27.00 -16.74
C THR A 698 11.34 27.27 -17.44
N LEU A 699 12.41 27.34 -16.65
CA LEU A 699 13.77 27.51 -17.11
C LEU A 699 14.59 26.25 -16.78
N ASN A 700 15.26 25.70 -17.80
CA ASN A 700 16.24 24.63 -17.66
C ASN A 700 17.57 25.07 -18.27
N LEU A 701 18.63 24.96 -17.49
CA LEU A 701 20.01 25.31 -17.83
C LEU A 701 20.88 24.09 -17.64
N ASP A 702 21.49 23.58 -18.70
CA ASP A 702 22.38 22.43 -18.62
C ASP A 702 23.70 22.72 -19.34
N ASP A 703 24.79 22.73 -18.57
CA ASP A 703 26.13 23.02 -19.04
C ASP A 703 27.05 21.82 -18.86
N THR A 704 27.75 21.47 -19.93
CA THR A 704 28.69 20.35 -19.95
C THR A 704 29.99 20.80 -20.62
N VAL A 705 31.09 20.58 -19.92
CA VAL A 705 32.45 20.81 -20.42
C VAL A 705 33.19 19.48 -20.38
N GLN A 706 33.69 19.07 -21.54
CA GLN A 706 34.50 17.88 -21.69
C GLN A 706 35.86 18.30 -22.25
N LEU A 707 36.93 17.99 -21.54
CA LEU A 707 38.29 18.16 -22.00
C LEU A 707 38.90 16.76 -22.18
N ARG A 708 39.40 16.45 -23.36
CA ARG A 708 40.06 15.19 -23.67
C ARG A 708 41.44 15.47 -24.25
N THR A 709 42.44 14.76 -23.73
CA THR A 709 43.79 14.75 -24.31
C THR A 709 43.95 13.51 -25.18
N ASP A 710 44.52 13.64 -26.37
CA ASP A 710 44.89 12.50 -27.20
C ASP A 710 46.41 12.24 -27.02
N GLY A 711 46.81 11.05 -26.52
CA GLY A 711 48.20 10.55 -26.65
C GLY A 711 48.95 10.06 -25.39
N TYR A 712 50.14 9.48 -25.63
CA TYR A 712 51.03 8.89 -24.62
C TYR A 712 51.64 9.95 -23.69
N LEU A 713 51.69 9.65 -22.38
CA LEU A 713 52.16 10.55 -21.31
C LEU A 713 53.59 11.12 -21.46
N THR A 714 54.40 10.61 -22.40
CA THR A 714 55.85 10.82 -22.50
C THR A 714 56.30 11.90 -23.50
N SER A 715 55.42 12.45 -24.34
CA SER A 715 55.79 13.56 -25.26
C SER A 715 55.25 14.91 -24.77
N LEU A 716 56.08 15.96 -24.84
CA LEU A 716 55.82 17.30 -24.30
C LEU A 716 54.87 18.16 -25.16
N GLU A 717 54.48 17.67 -26.34
CA GLU A 717 53.52 18.33 -27.24
C GLU A 717 52.16 17.65 -27.04
N ARG A 718 51.25 18.27 -26.28
CA ARG A 718 49.90 17.73 -26.02
C ARG A 718 48.81 18.63 -26.56
N ASP A 719 47.96 18.05 -27.39
CA ASP A 719 46.80 18.71 -27.95
C ASP A 719 45.55 18.38 -27.12
N TRP A 720 44.93 19.41 -26.55
CA TRP A 720 43.65 19.27 -25.86
C TRP A 720 42.50 19.44 -26.85
N THR A 721 41.55 18.51 -26.81
CA THR A 721 40.24 18.70 -27.41
C THR A 721 39.26 19.14 -26.32
N SER A 722 38.77 20.36 -26.40
CA SER A 722 37.77 20.90 -25.48
C SER A 722 36.42 20.98 -26.15
N THR A 723 35.42 20.35 -25.59
CA THR A 723 34.02 20.44 -26.03
C THR A 723 33.20 21.08 -24.92
N TYR A 724 32.66 22.27 -25.21
CA TYR A 724 31.73 23.00 -24.38
C TYR A 724 30.34 22.91 -25.01
N ARG A 725 29.38 22.32 -24.29
CA ARG A 725 27.99 22.25 -24.71
C ARG A 725 27.10 22.84 -23.65
N THR A 726 26.26 23.77 -24.07
CA THR A 726 25.29 24.49 -23.24
C THR A 726 23.90 24.40 -23.86
N THR A 727 22.90 24.12 -23.02
CA THR A 727 21.50 24.04 -23.46
C THR A 727 20.63 24.89 -22.55
N TYR A 728 20.02 25.92 -23.13
CA TYR A 728 19.06 26.81 -22.49
C TYR A 728 17.67 26.50 -23.02
N THR A 729 16.75 26.08 -22.16
CA THR A 729 15.33 25.91 -22.53
C THR A 729 14.46 26.79 -21.66
N LEU A 730 13.71 27.68 -22.31
CA LEU A 730 12.73 28.58 -21.72
C LEU A 730 11.34 28.22 -22.25
N THR A 731 10.49 27.70 -21.39
CA THR A 731 9.10 27.36 -21.76
C THR A 731 8.14 28.32 -21.08
N LEU A 732 7.28 28.98 -21.87
CA LEU A 732 6.19 29.83 -21.39
C LEU A 732 4.86 29.27 -21.91
N SER A 733 3.91 29.00 -21.02
CA SER A 733 2.63 28.41 -21.43
C SER A 733 1.42 28.95 -20.67
N ASN A 734 0.29 29.03 -21.38
CA ASN A 734 -1.07 29.29 -20.87
C ASN A 734 -2.07 28.38 -21.64
N ASN A 735 -3.35 28.43 -21.29
CA ASN A 735 -4.45 27.63 -21.84
C ASN A 735 -4.56 27.70 -23.38
N ASN A 736 -4.29 28.86 -23.98
CA ASN A 736 -4.50 29.08 -25.43
C ASN A 736 -3.19 29.14 -26.24
N ILE A 737 -2.06 29.40 -25.58
CA ILE A 737 -0.78 29.63 -26.26
C ILE A 737 0.36 28.94 -25.51
N ARG A 738 1.17 28.20 -26.26
CA ARG A 738 2.41 27.59 -25.77
C ARG A 738 3.58 28.11 -26.60
N TYR A 739 4.54 28.73 -25.92
CA TYR A 739 5.80 29.16 -26.46
C TYR A 739 6.92 28.31 -25.84
N ASN A 740 7.79 27.78 -26.68
CA ASN A 740 9.02 27.17 -26.19
C ASN A 740 10.18 27.79 -26.95
N PHE A 741 11.09 28.43 -26.23
CA PHE A 741 12.32 28.94 -26.79
C PHE A 741 13.45 28.04 -26.30
N SER A 742 14.18 27.43 -27.22
CA SER A 742 15.38 26.67 -26.88
C SER A 742 16.57 27.22 -27.64
N LEU A 743 17.63 27.55 -26.91
CA LEU A 743 18.92 27.93 -27.42
C LEU A 743 19.92 26.84 -27.04
N THR A 744 20.49 26.18 -28.05
CA THR A 744 21.55 25.20 -27.85
C THR A 744 22.84 25.76 -28.44
N GLY A 745 23.89 25.81 -27.62
CA GLY A 745 25.24 26.17 -28.03
C GLY A 745 26.16 24.97 -27.89
N ASN A 746 26.95 24.70 -28.92
CA ASN A 746 28.01 23.71 -28.88
C ASN A 746 29.28 24.33 -29.46
N LEU A 747 30.36 24.33 -28.71
CA LEU A 747 31.68 24.77 -29.12
C LEU A 747 32.62 23.59 -28.92
N SER A 748 33.25 23.14 -29.99
CA SER A 748 34.26 22.09 -29.96
C SER A 748 35.55 22.64 -30.54
N GLU A 749 36.61 22.59 -29.77
CA GLU A 749 37.94 23.02 -30.17
C GLU A 749 38.88 21.82 -30.10
N SER A 750 39.63 21.59 -31.17
CA SER A 750 40.77 20.69 -31.23
C SER A 750 42.02 21.48 -31.59
N ALA A 751 43.19 20.84 -31.59
CA ALA A 751 44.44 21.47 -32.04
C ALA A 751 44.36 22.08 -33.45
N GLN A 752 43.53 21.45 -34.31
CA GLN A 752 43.42 21.82 -35.70
C GLN A 752 42.19 22.66 -35.99
N ASN A 753 41.03 22.40 -35.37
CA ASN A 753 39.79 23.07 -35.75
C ASN A 753 39.00 23.53 -34.53
N ARG A 754 38.45 24.74 -34.61
CA ARG A 754 37.38 25.22 -33.73
C ARG A 754 36.08 25.18 -34.53
N THR A 755 35.13 24.37 -34.07
CA THR A 755 33.77 24.29 -34.59
C THR A 755 32.80 24.82 -33.55
N PHE A 756 32.06 25.86 -33.88
CA PHE A 756 30.93 26.29 -33.06
C PHE A 756 29.62 26.07 -33.80
N THR A 757 28.57 25.71 -33.06
CA THR A 757 27.21 25.53 -33.56
C THR A 757 26.25 26.13 -32.56
N TYR A 758 25.51 27.16 -32.98
CA TYR A 758 24.41 27.74 -32.21
C TYR A 758 23.11 27.46 -32.95
N THR A 759 22.17 26.83 -32.26
CA THR A 759 20.84 26.52 -32.77
C THR A 759 19.81 27.22 -31.90
N TYR A 760 19.09 28.17 -32.49
CA TYR A 760 17.95 28.84 -31.90
C TYR A 760 16.68 28.20 -32.44
N GLN A 761 15.79 27.76 -31.57
CA GLN A 761 14.48 27.24 -31.97
C GLN A 761 13.39 27.98 -31.21
N PHE A 762 12.39 28.44 -31.96
CA PHE A 762 11.22 29.12 -31.45
C PHE A 762 9.94 28.49 -32.02
N PRO A 763 9.53 27.31 -31.50
CA PRO A 763 8.20 26.79 -31.73
C PRO A 763 7.14 27.53 -30.92
N TRP A 764 6.07 27.93 -31.60
CA TRP A 764 4.84 28.44 -31.01
C TRP A 764 3.62 27.64 -31.51
N THR A 765 2.64 27.46 -30.62
CA THR A 765 1.34 26.87 -30.98
C THR A 765 0.25 27.79 -30.50
N PHE A 766 -0.60 28.22 -31.43
CA PHE A 766 -1.78 29.04 -31.18
C PHE A 766 -3.03 28.25 -31.52
N LYS A 767 -3.96 28.14 -30.56
CA LYS A 767 -5.25 27.48 -30.75
C LYS A 767 -6.37 28.46 -30.42
N TRP A 768 -7.32 28.60 -31.35
CA TRP A 768 -8.52 29.42 -31.18
C TRP A 768 -9.71 28.74 -31.86
N ASP A 769 -10.60 28.15 -31.08
CA ASP A 769 -11.75 27.37 -31.53
C ASP A 769 -11.41 26.33 -32.62
N ALA A 770 -11.83 26.57 -33.86
CA ALA A 770 -11.61 25.69 -35.01
C ALA A 770 -10.32 25.98 -35.79
N PHE A 771 -9.52 26.95 -35.32
CA PHE A 771 -8.26 27.38 -35.89
C PHE A 771 -7.07 26.90 -35.04
N THR A 772 -6.09 26.29 -35.70
CA THR A 772 -4.80 25.93 -35.09
C THR A 772 -3.68 26.39 -36.01
N LEU A 773 -2.74 27.16 -35.44
CA LEU A 773 -1.51 27.57 -36.09
C LEU A 773 -0.34 27.01 -35.29
N ASN A 774 0.45 26.15 -35.92
CA ASN A 774 1.75 25.77 -35.43
C ASN A 774 2.79 26.50 -36.25
N PHE A 775 3.77 27.12 -35.62
CA PHE A 775 4.94 27.54 -36.37
C PHE A 775 6.22 27.31 -35.59
N ASN A 776 7.27 27.04 -36.33
CA ASN A 776 8.56 26.69 -35.82
C ASN A 776 9.60 27.44 -36.62
N TYR A 777 10.28 28.35 -35.95
CA TYR A 777 11.46 29.01 -36.48
C TYR A 777 12.70 28.32 -35.94
N THR A 778 13.63 27.96 -36.81
CA THR A 778 14.94 27.42 -36.44
C THR A 778 16.02 28.19 -37.16
N PHE A 779 16.94 28.77 -36.40
CA PHE A 779 18.11 29.45 -36.92
C PHE A 779 19.35 28.71 -36.46
N ASN A 780 20.20 28.32 -37.40
CA ASN A 780 21.44 27.64 -37.12
C ASN A 780 22.60 28.50 -37.62
N ILE A 781 23.60 28.66 -36.76
CA ILE A 781 24.90 29.21 -37.12
C ILE A 781 25.91 28.10 -36.86
N LYS A 782 26.70 27.74 -37.86
CA LYS A 782 27.80 26.78 -37.74
C LYS A 782 29.06 27.40 -38.34
N GLY A 783 30.05 27.68 -37.52
CA GLY A 783 31.37 28.11 -37.98
C GLY A 783 32.40 27.01 -37.75
N VAL A 784 33.29 26.83 -38.72
CA VAL A 784 34.48 26.01 -38.63
C VAL A 784 35.67 26.91 -38.96
N SER A 785 36.44 27.27 -37.94
CA SER A 785 37.70 28.00 -38.08
C SER A 785 38.85 27.01 -37.92
N ASN A 786 39.81 27.04 -38.86
CA ASN A 786 41.01 26.23 -38.76
C ASN A 786 42.08 26.98 -37.97
N ILE A 787 42.64 26.34 -36.96
CA ILE A 787 43.66 26.90 -36.07
C ILE A 787 45.07 26.66 -36.65
N ALA A 788 45.23 25.67 -37.54
CA ALA A 788 46.46 25.41 -38.30
C ALA A 788 46.35 25.98 -39.73
N ALA A 789 47.35 26.73 -40.20
CA ALA A 789 47.30 27.60 -41.39
C ALA A 789 47.04 26.96 -42.79
N THR A 790 46.45 25.77 -42.90
CA THR A 790 46.42 24.95 -44.13
C THR A 790 45.02 24.63 -44.72
N LYS A 791 43.90 25.11 -44.16
CA LYS A 791 42.55 25.00 -44.79
C LYS A 791 41.67 26.23 -44.54
N THR A 792 40.74 26.46 -45.47
CA THR A 792 39.71 27.50 -45.50
C THR A 792 38.76 27.45 -44.29
N GLU A 793 38.55 28.61 -43.66
CA GLU A 793 37.46 28.85 -42.71
C GLU A 793 36.11 28.79 -43.44
N SER A 794 35.09 28.24 -42.80
CA SER A 794 33.72 28.29 -43.31
C SER A 794 32.73 28.69 -42.22
N VAL A 795 31.79 29.55 -42.58
CA VAL A 795 30.69 29.95 -41.69
C VAL A 795 29.38 29.73 -42.43
N GLY A 796 28.69 28.66 -42.06
CA GLY A 796 27.35 28.37 -42.55
C GLY A 796 26.30 28.97 -41.63
N MET A 797 25.34 29.68 -42.19
CA MET A 797 24.13 30.09 -41.47
C MET A 797 22.93 29.58 -42.24
N SER A 798 21.92 29.06 -41.54
CA SER A 798 20.66 28.66 -42.13
C SER A 798 19.47 29.12 -41.31
N ASP A 799 18.46 29.61 -42.01
CA ASP A 799 17.14 29.92 -41.48
C ASP A 799 16.14 28.88 -41.97
N LYS A 800 15.33 28.35 -41.06
CA LYS A 800 14.21 27.45 -41.36
C LYS A 800 12.94 27.93 -40.70
N TYR A 801 11.91 28.20 -41.49
CA TYR A 801 10.56 28.52 -41.04
C TYR A 801 9.64 27.38 -41.44
N ILE A 802 8.87 26.84 -40.50
CA ILE A 802 7.79 25.90 -40.77
C ILE A 802 6.53 26.47 -40.15
N SER A 803 5.45 26.58 -40.92
CA SER A 803 4.15 27.02 -40.44
C SER A 803 3.08 26.07 -40.93
N ASP A 804 2.31 25.48 -40.02
CA ASP A 804 1.17 24.64 -40.32
C ASP A 804 -0.10 25.28 -39.77
N LEU A 805 -0.98 25.64 -40.71
CA LEU A 805 -2.31 26.18 -40.48
C LEU A 805 -3.34 25.07 -40.65
N SER A 806 -4.31 24.97 -39.73
CA SER A 806 -5.47 24.11 -39.87
C SER A 806 -6.72 24.89 -39.46
N TYR A 807 -7.71 24.96 -40.35
CA TYR A 807 -9.01 25.56 -40.10
C TYR A 807 -10.11 24.56 -40.41
N ILE A 808 -11.01 24.34 -39.46
CA ILE A 808 -12.12 23.38 -39.58
C ILE A 808 -13.43 24.18 -39.66
N LEU A 809 -14.20 23.99 -40.74
CA LEU A 809 -15.50 24.62 -40.95
C LEU A 809 -16.53 23.55 -41.33
N GLY A 810 -17.17 22.97 -40.32
CA GLY A 810 -18.12 21.87 -40.50
C GLY A 810 -17.46 20.65 -41.17
N PRO A 811 -17.95 20.17 -42.33
CA PRO A 811 -17.36 19.06 -43.06
C PRO A 811 -16.07 19.43 -43.81
N PHE A 812 -15.74 20.73 -43.91
CA PHE A 812 -14.55 21.19 -44.62
C PHE A 812 -13.39 21.38 -43.65
N ARG A 813 -12.21 20.91 -44.04
CA ARG A 813 -10.95 21.20 -43.36
C ARG A 813 -9.95 21.71 -44.38
N LEU A 814 -9.49 22.93 -44.16
CA LEU A 814 -8.44 23.57 -44.92
C LEU A 814 -7.16 23.51 -44.10
N THR A 815 -6.09 22.98 -44.67
CA THR A 815 -4.75 23.06 -44.06
C THR A 815 -3.79 23.76 -45.00
N GLY A 816 -2.99 24.67 -44.48
CA GLY A 816 -1.93 25.35 -45.22
C GLY A 816 -0.60 25.13 -44.52
N GLY A 817 0.35 24.47 -45.18
CA GLY A 817 1.73 24.34 -44.74
C GLY A 817 2.61 25.33 -45.49
N TRP A 818 3.55 25.97 -44.80
CA TRP A 818 4.61 26.77 -45.38
C TRP A 818 5.93 26.31 -44.80
N GLU A 819 6.85 25.87 -45.66
CA GLU A 819 8.21 25.52 -45.28
C GLU A 819 9.17 26.40 -46.08
N GLN A 820 9.93 27.23 -45.38
CA GLN A 820 10.95 28.08 -45.95
C GLN A 820 12.31 27.71 -45.35
N PHE A 821 13.32 27.52 -46.18
CA PHE A 821 14.69 27.24 -45.80
C PHE A 821 15.63 28.08 -46.67
N TYR A 822 16.49 28.86 -46.02
CA TYR A 822 17.53 29.67 -46.66
C TYR A 822 18.88 29.38 -46.02
N GLY A 823 19.87 28.98 -46.83
CA GLY A 823 21.28 29.00 -46.47
C GLY A 823 21.91 30.34 -46.89
N PHE A 824 22.68 30.97 -46.00
CA PHE A 824 23.21 32.33 -46.21
C PHE A 824 24.67 32.38 -46.70
N LEU A 825 25.54 31.44 -46.30
CA LEU A 825 26.97 31.40 -46.63
C LEU A 825 27.49 29.95 -46.69
N ASP A 826 28.42 29.68 -47.62
CA ASP A 826 29.12 28.41 -47.88
C ASP A 826 28.29 27.14 -48.16
N GLU A 827 26.96 27.19 -48.07
CA GLU A 827 26.07 26.13 -48.56
C GLU A 827 25.60 26.41 -50.00
N PRO A 828 25.55 25.39 -50.88
CA PRO A 828 25.10 25.58 -52.26
C PRO A 828 23.65 26.09 -52.29
N ALA A 829 23.40 27.16 -53.05
CA ALA A 829 22.08 27.78 -53.24
C ALA A 829 20.98 26.81 -53.71
N ALA A 830 21.37 25.63 -54.24
CA ALA A 830 20.48 24.52 -54.61
C ALA A 830 19.67 23.93 -53.43
N ASN A 831 20.04 24.23 -52.18
CA ASN A 831 19.32 23.75 -51.00
C ASN A 831 18.21 24.70 -50.51
N ASN A 832 18.11 25.92 -51.06
CA ASN A 832 17.05 26.86 -50.69
C ASN A 832 15.69 26.30 -51.10
N LYS A 833 14.75 26.26 -50.15
CA LYS A 833 13.43 25.66 -50.34
C LYS A 833 12.38 26.63 -49.83
N ASN A 834 11.39 26.96 -50.65
CA ASN A 834 10.28 27.80 -50.20
C ASN A 834 9.00 27.18 -50.72
N VAL A 835 8.45 26.26 -49.94
CA VAL A 835 7.34 25.41 -50.35
C VAL A 835 6.08 25.79 -49.59
N LEU A 836 5.06 26.19 -50.33
CA LEU A 836 3.69 26.28 -49.84
C LEU A 836 2.95 24.99 -50.17
N ARG A 837 2.21 24.43 -49.22
CA ARG A 837 1.31 23.29 -49.43
C ARG A 837 -0.08 23.65 -48.95
N PHE A 838 -1.05 23.61 -49.83
CA PHE A 838 -2.45 23.80 -49.46
C PHE A 838 -3.17 22.48 -49.63
N THR A 839 -3.80 21.99 -48.57
CA THR A 839 -4.67 20.81 -48.62
C THR A 839 -6.08 21.24 -48.29
N PHE A 840 -6.98 21.03 -49.24
CA PHE A 840 -8.40 21.11 -49.03
C PHE A 840 -8.93 19.71 -48.78
N SER A 841 -9.68 19.53 -47.71
CA SER A 841 -10.36 18.28 -47.41
C SER A 841 -11.84 18.53 -47.12
N LEU A 842 -12.68 17.71 -47.72
CA LEU A 842 -14.11 17.61 -47.49
C LEU A 842 -14.34 16.24 -46.87
N SER A 843 -14.93 16.19 -45.69
CA SER A 843 -15.30 14.96 -45.00
C SER A 843 -16.77 15.02 -44.61
N SER A 844 -17.55 14.11 -45.17
CA SER A 844 -18.95 13.86 -44.86
C SER A 844 -19.09 12.44 -44.29
N ASP A 845 -20.29 12.07 -43.85
CA ASP A 845 -20.58 10.73 -43.31
C ASP A 845 -20.25 9.59 -44.30
N LYS A 846 -20.28 9.86 -45.62
CA LYS A 846 -20.09 8.86 -46.67
C LYS A 846 -18.85 9.07 -47.54
N ILE A 847 -18.43 10.32 -47.75
CA ILE A 847 -17.35 10.67 -48.67
C ILE A 847 -16.33 11.55 -47.95
N THR A 848 -15.06 11.16 -48.03
CA THR A 848 -13.93 12.03 -47.69
C THR A 848 -13.06 12.24 -48.92
N ALA A 849 -12.99 13.47 -49.41
CA ALA A 849 -12.13 13.87 -50.50
C ALA A 849 -11.08 14.85 -49.99
N SER A 850 -9.84 14.70 -50.42
CA SER A 850 -8.77 15.65 -50.15
C SER A 850 -7.94 15.87 -51.40
N ALA A 851 -7.55 17.11 -51.62
CA ALA A 851 -6.63 17.50 -52.67
C ALA A 851 -5.60 18.42 -52.04
N SER A 852 -4.33 18.15 -52.32
CA SER A 852 -3.20 18.94 -51.87
C SER A 852 -2.39 19.41 -53.05
N ARG A 853 -2.04 20.68 -53.04
CA ARG A 853 -1.18 21.31 -54.03
C ARG A 853 0.03 21.89 -53.32
N GLY A 854 1.21 21.59 -53.86
CA GLY A 854 2.47 22.17 -53.40
C GLY A 854 3.05 23.11 -54.44
N ILE A 855 3.54 24.28 -54.02
CA ILE A 855 4.24 25.25 -54.86
C ILE A 855 5.62 25.46 -54.26
N ASP A 856 6.67 25.12 -54.99
CA ASP A 856 8.04 25.48 -54.65
C ASP A 856 8.38 26.83 -55.30
N ILE A 857 8.27 27.90 -54.52
CA ILE A 857 8.50 29.29 -54.91
C ILE A 857 9.98 29.51 -55.27
N SER A 858 10.91 28.81 -54.62
CA SER A 858 12.35 28.99 -54.86
C SER A 858 12.76 28.55 -56.27
N ASN A 859 12.17 27.45 -56.76
CA ASN A 859 12.46 26.89 -58.07
C ASN A 859 11.39 27.22 -59.11
N ASN A 860 10.42 28.09 -58.77
CA ASN A 860 9.25 28.41 -59.57
C ASN A 860 8.55 27.15 -60.14
N LYS A 861 8.41 26.13 -59.29
CA LYS A 861 8.02 24.77 -59.70
C LYS A 861 6.78 24.32 -58.95
N LEU A 862 5.81 23.75 -59.67
CA LEU A 862 4.67 23.07 -59.05
C LEU A 862 5.13 21.69 -58.58
N LEU A 863 4.95 21.40 -57.29
CA LEU A 863 5.14 20.04 -56.77
C LEU A 863 3.99 19.15 -57.27
N PRO A 864 4.17 17.82 -57.36
CA PRO A 864 3.09 16.93 -57.73
C PRO A 864 1.88 17.11 -56.80
N ASP A 865 0.72 17.41 -57.36
CA ASP A 865 -0.54 17.52 -56.62
C ASP A 865 -0.88 16.11 -56.10
N SER A 866 -1.27 15.97 -54.84
CA SER A 866 -1.73 14.68 -54.32
C SER A 866 -3.20 14.75 -53.95
N TYR A 867 -3.95 13.72 -54.34
CA TYR A 867 -5.38 13.64 -54.04
C TYR A 867 -5.71 12.30 -53.41
N SER A 868 -6.76 12.30 -52.59
CA SER A 868 -7.34 11.08 -52.05
C SER A 868 -8.84 11.23 -51.97
N ILE A 869 -9.57 10.28 -52.55
CA ILE A 869 -11.02 10.18 -52.45
C ILE A 869 -11.31 8.86 -51.75
N ARG A 870 -12.13 8.93 -50.71
CA ARG A 870 -12.62 7.79 -49.96
C ARG A 870 -14.13 7.85 -49.94
N TYR A 871 -14.76 6.78 -50.34
CA TYR A 871 -16.19 6.55 -50.26
C TYR A 871 -16.44 5.39 -49.30
N SER A 872 -17.42 5.51 -48.43
CA SER A 872 -17.84 4.47 -47.50
C SER A 872 -19.34 4.57 -47.29
N GLU A 873 -20.09 3.56 -47.70
CA GLU A 873 -21.55 3.53 -47.52
C GLU A 873 -22.03 2.11 -47.20
N GLN A 874 -23.10 2.02 -46.42
CA GLN A 874 -23.77 0.78 -46.06
C GLN A 874 -25.01 0.56 -46.95
N PHE A 875 -25.00 -0.48 -47.78
CA PHE A 875 -26.11 -0.92 -48.63
C PHE A 875 -26.76 -2.18 -48.04
N GLY A 876 -27.73 -1.99 -47.14
CA GLY A 876 -28.35 -3.11 -46.42
C GLY A 876 -27.30 -3.91 -45.64
N PRO A 877 -27.15 -5.22 -45.88
CA PRO A 877 -26.15 -6.04 -45.18
C PRO A 877 -24.73 -5.88 -45.72
N VAL A 878 -24.52 -5.11 -46.80
CA VAL A 878 -23.21 -4.95 -47.45
C VAL A 878 -22.69 -3.52 -47.31
N GLY A 879 -21.63 -3.33 -46.52
CA GLY A 879 -20.83 -2.12 -46.50
C GLY A 879 -19.84 -2.09 -47.67
N VAL A 880 -19.76 -0.98 -48.38
CA VAL A 880 -18.83 -0.78 -49.49
C VAL A 880 -17.91 0.39 -49.13
N SER A 881 -16.60 0.15 -49.13
CA SER A 881 -15.58 1.18 -48.89
C SER A 881 -14.58 1.21 -50.02
N ASN A 882 -14.49 2.31 -50.75
CA ASN A 882 -13.54 2.47 -51.85
C ASN A 882 -12.62 3.65 -51.53
N SER A 883 -11.32 3.54 -51.79
CA SER A 883 -10.44 4.69 -51.79
C SER A 883 -9.48 4.68 -52.95
N ILE A 884 -9.31 5.84 -53.55
CA ILE A 884 -8.33 6.11 -54.59
C ILE A 884 -7.45 7.21 -54.06
N SER A 885 -6.13 7.04 -54.12
CA SER A 885 -5.17 8.11 -53.83
C SER A 885 -4.04 8.07 -54.83
N GLY A 886 -3.49 9.23 -55.15
CA GLY A 886 -2.38 9.28 -56.09
C GLY A 886 -1.79 10.67 -56.18
N THR A 887 -0.79 10.77 -57.04
CA THR A 887 -0.13 12.03 -57.35
C THR A 887 -0.33 12.39 -58.82
N TYR A 888 -0.45 13.67 -59.12
CA TYR A 888 -0.45 14.24 -60.47
C TYR A 888 0.82 15.08 -60.64
N ASP A 889 1.72 14.63 -61.51
CA ASP A 889 2.93 15.36 -61.87
C ASP A 889 2.54 16.52 -62.79
N ASN A 890 2.53 17.74 -62.23
CA ASN A 890 2.13 18.96 -62.91
C ASN A 890 3.07 19.32 -64.08
N ASP A 891 4.36 18.96 -64.03
CA ASP A 891 5.31 19.28 -65.11
C ASP A 891 5.14 18.35 -66.31
N LYS A 892 4.96 17.05 -66.02
CA LYS A 892 4.83 16.02 -67.06
C LYS A 892 3.40 15.87 -67.55
N ALA A 893 2.45 16.59 -66.94
CA ALA A 893 1.01 16.46 -67.14
C ALA A 893 0.53 15.00 -67.06
N LYS A 894 1.14 14.21 -66.17
CA LYS A 894 0.92 12.76 -66.06
C LYS A 894 0.56 12.37 -64.64
N LEU A 895 -0.32 11.37 -64.53
CA LEU A 895 -0.60 10.70 -63.26
C LEU A 895 0.61 9.86 -62.83
N GLY A 896 1.03 10.05 -61.59
CA GLY A 896 2.01 9.19 -60.91
C GLY A 896 1.36 7.91 -60.38
N VAL A 897 1.94 7.32 -59.34
CA VAL A 897 1.42 6.09 -58.73
C VAL A 897 0.02 6.34 -58.16
N GLN A 898 -0.92 5.51 -58.60
CA GLN A 898 -2.31 5.47 -58.17
C GLN A 898 -2.52 4.26 -57.27
N ASN A 899 -2.90 4.48 -56.02
CA ASN A 899 -3.26 3.46 -55.06
C ASN A 899 -4.78 3.31 -55.01
N PHE A 900 -5.24 2.09 -55.27
CA PHE A 900 -6.64 1.71 -55.20
C PHE A 900 -6.84 0.77 -54.02
N ASN A 901 -7.92 0.98 -53.27
CA ASN A 901 -8.39 0.09 -52.23
C ASN A 901 -9.89 -0.08 -52.38
N LEU A 902 -10.35 -1.30 -52.56
CA LEU A 902 -11.75 -1.67 -52.66
C LEU A 902 -12.07 -2.56 -51.46
N GLY A 903 -13.13 -2.27 -50.73
CA GLY A 903 -13.52 -2.98 -49.53
C GLY A 903 -15.01 -3.31 -49.56
N LEU A 904 -15.34 -4.56 -49.26
CA LEU A 904 -16.69 -5.09 -49.13
C LEU A 904 -16.82 -5.66 -47.71
N ASN A 905 -17.88 -5.31 -46.99
CA ASN A 905 -18.13 -5.76 -45.63
C ASN A 905 -19.55 -6.31 -45.52
N PHE A 906 -19.70 -7.63 -45.52
CA PHE A 906 -20.96 -8.34 -45.40
C PHE A 906 -21.27 -8.54 -43.90
N GLN A 907 -22.08 -7.65 -43.32
CA GLN A 907 -22.40 -7.62 -41.90
C GLN A 907 -23.11 -8.90 -41.42
N ASP A 908 -24.07 -9.41 -42.19
CA ASP A 908 -24.88 -10.58 -41.81
C ASP A 908 -24.07 -11.87 -41.65
N ILE A 909 -23.00 -12.01 -42.43
CA ILE A 909 -22.10 -13.18 -42.41
C ILE A 909 -20.74 -12.85 -41.79
N GLY A 910 -20.57 -11.67 -41.18
CA GLY A 910 -19.34 -11.25 -40.52
C GLY A 910 -18.09 -11.31 -41.42
N THR A 911 -18.25 -11.08 -42.72
CA THR A 911 -17.18 -11.24 -43.71
C THR A 911 -16.75 -9.89 -44.27
N SER A 912 -15.46 -9.58 -44.31
CA SER A 912 -14.95 -8.42 -45.04
C SER A 912 -13.89 -8.82 -46.05
N TYR A 913 -13.98 -8.34 -47.27
CA TYR A 913 -12.97 -8.48 -48.30
C TYR A 913 -12.39 -7.12 -48.64
N SER A 914 -11.07 -6.99 -48.77
CA SER A 914 -10.44 -5.81 -49.37
C SER A 914 -9.41 -6.17 -50.42
N LEU A 915 -9.40 -5.43 -51.51
CA LEU A 915 -8.44 -5.52 -52.60
C LEU A 915 -7.66 -4.21 -52.69
N GLN A 916 -6.34 -4.29 -52.51
CA GLN A 916 -5.43 -3.17 -52.65
C GLN A 916 -4.44 -3.40 -53.78
N PHE A 917 -4.22 -2.40 -54.62
CA PHE A 917 -3.18 -2.43 -55.63
C PHE A 917 -2.72 -1.02 -55.99
N SER A 918 -1.48 -0.93 -56.48
CA SER A 918 -0.91 0.31 -56.98
C SER A 918 -0.56 0.18 -58.45
N THR A 919 -0.86 1.21 -59.25
CA THR A 919 -0.53 1.24 -60.69
C THR A 919 -0.07 2.63 -61.10
N ILE A 920 0.87 2.68 -62.03
CA ILE A 920 1.15 3.90 -62.80
C ILE A 920 0.37 3.76 -64.09
N PRO A 921 -0.49 4.72 -64.48
CA PRO A 921 -1.27 4.61 -65.72
C PRO A 921 -0.38 4.29 -66.93
N GLY A 922 -0.65 3.16 -67.59
CA GLY A 922 0.16 2.63 -68.69
C GLY A 922 1.08 1.45 -68.33
N ASN A 923 1.31 1.18 -67.04
CA ASN A 923 2.08 0.02 -66.56
C ASN A 923 1.15 -1.10 -66.04
N GLN A 924 1.60 -2.35 -66.16
CA GLN A 924 0.93 -3.48 -65.51
C GLN A 924 1.01 -3.37 -63.99
N ILE A 925 -0.02 -3.84 -63.30
CA ILE A 925 -0.07 -3.86 -61.84
C ILE A 925 0.94 -4.88 -61.33
N SER A 926 1.87 -4.45 -60.48
CA SER A 926 2.96 -5.30 -60.00
C SER A 926 2.52 -6.29 -58.92
N THR A 927 1.53 -5.94 -58.10
CA THR A 927 1.04 -6.78 -56.99
C THR A 927 -0.38 -6.39 -56.60
N TYR A 928 -1.23 -7.40 -56.46
CA TYR A 928 -2.55 -7.31 -55.86
C TYR A 928 -2.48 -7.85 -54.43
N ILE A 929 -3.05 -7.13 -53.48
CA ILE A 929 -3.14 -7.55 -52.08
C ILE A 929 -4.61 -7.78 -51.77
N HIS A 930 -4.98 -9.04 -51.58
CA HIS A 930 -6.32 -9.44 -51.17
C HIS A 930 -6.31 -9.70 -49.68
N THR A 931 -7.23 -9.10 -48.93
CA THR A 931 -7.43 -9.41 -47.51
C THR A 931 -8.88 -9.86 -47.33
N LEU A 932 -9.08 -11.10 -46.94
CA LEU A 932 -10.38 -11.66 -46.59
C LEU A 932 -10.44 -11.85 -45.08
N LYS A 933 -11.48 -11.39 -44.43
CA LYS A 933 -11.78 -11.67 -43.02
C LYS A 933 -13.15 -12.32 -42.94
N TYR A 934 -13.28 -13.34 -42.11
CA TYR A 934 -14.53 -14.03 -41.82
C TYR A 934 -14.56 -14.28 -40.31
N ALA A 935 -15.46 -13.63 -39.59
CA ALA A 935 -15.47 -13.61 -38.13
C ALA A 935 -14.06 -13.28 -37.57
N ASN A 936 -13.44 -14.23 -36.86
CA ASN A 936 -12.11 -14.08 -36.27
C ASN A 936 -10.98 -14.67 -37.15
N LEU A 937 -11.28 -15.09 -38.39
CA LEU A 937 -10.30 -15.55 -39.38
C LEU A 937 -9.95 -14.42 -40.34
N SER A 938 -8.67 -14.29 -40.70
CA SER A 938 -8.12 -13.31 -41.61
C SER A 938 -7.08 -13.96 -42.52
N ALA A 939 -7.29 -13.86 -43.83
CA ALA A 939 -6.38 -14.29 -44.88
C ALA A 939 -5.90 -13.07 -45.67
N THR A 940 -4.60 -12.94 -45.89
CA THR A 940 -4.01 -11.91 -46.77
C THR A 940 -3.15 -12.58 -47.84
N ILE A 941 -3.42 -12.30 -49.11
CA ILE A 941 -2.76 -12.88 -50.27
C ILE A 941 -2.09 -11.76 -51.05
N TYR A 942 -0.78 -11.85 -51.22
CA TYR A 942 0.04 -11.01 -52.09
C TYR A 942 0.22 -11.75 -53.41
N GLN A 943 -0.50 -11.31 -54.44
CA GLN A 943 -0.52 -11.91 -55.76
C GLN A 943 0.26 -11.05 -56.75
N LYS A 944 1.30 -11.62 -57.39
CA LYS A 944 1.90 -11.08 -58.61
C LYS A 944 1.02 -11.46 -59.81
N PRO A 945 1.20 -10.85 -61.00
CA PRO A 945 0.43 -11.19 -62.19
C PRO A 945 0.38 -12.71 -62.48
N ASP A 946 1.50 -13.40 -62.28
CA ASP A 946 1.67 -14.79 -62.71
C ASP A 946 1.65 -15.83 -61.57
N TYR A 947 1.74 -15.42 -60.30
CA TYR A 947 1.78 -16.34 -59.15
C TYR A 947 1.45 -15.64 -57.81
N ILE A 948 1.11 -16.42 -56.78
CA ILE A 948 0.97 -15.92 -55.41
C ILE A 948 2.36 -15.87 -54.77
N GLU A 949 2.86 -14.69 -54.42
CA GLU A 949 4.17 -14.54 -53.78
C GLU A 949 4.11 -14.92 -52.30
N ARG A 950 3.02 -14.55 -51.63
CA ARG A 950 2.84 -14.78 -50.20
C ARG A 950 1.36 -14.88 -49.84
N ALA A 951 0.99 -15.84 -49.02
CA ALA A 951 -0.34 -15.89 -48.41
C ALA A 951 -0.22 -16.12 -46.91
N THR A 952 -0.94 -15.35 -46.11
CA THR A 952 -0.94 -15.46 -44.65
C THR A 952 -2.36 -15.63 -44.17
N VAL A 953 -2.67 -16.72 -43.49
CA VAL A 953 -3.97 -17.00 -42.88
C VAL A 953 -3.77 -17.03 -41.37
N SER A 954 -4.61 -16.36 -40.61
CA SER A 954 -4.56 -16.41 -39.15
C SER A 954 -5.93 -16.14 -38.55
N GLY A 955 -6.24 -16.78 -37.43
CA GLY A 955 -7.45 -16.48 -36.68
C GLY A 955 -7.91 -17.62 -35.80
N SER A 956 -9.14 -17.49 -35.30
CA SER A 956 -9.72 -18.46 -34.37
C SER A 956 -11.19 -18.74 -34.65
N PHE A 957 -11.67 -19.92 -34.32
CA PHE A 957 -13.08 -20.30 -34.42
C PHE A 957 -13.40 -21.33 -33.34
N ASN A 958 -14.66 -21.39 -32.93
CA ASN A 958 -15.10 -22.44 -32.01
C ASN A 958 -15.38 -23.71 -32.81
N LEU A 959 -14.70 -24.79 -32.46
CA LEU A 959 -14.93 -26.13 -32.97
C LEU A 959 -15.44 -26.99 -31.82
N PHE A 960 -16.75 -27.24 -31.79
CA PHE A 960 -17.44 -27.80 -30.62
C PHE A 960 -17.17 -26.94 -29.36
N ASP A 961 -16.58 -27.54 -28.32
CA ASP A 961 -16.21 -26.85 -27.08
C ASP A 961 -14.77 -26.29 -27.09
N TYR A 962 -14.03 -26.44 -28.19
CA TYR A 962 -12.65 -25.98 -28.30
C TYR A 962 -12.57 -24.67 -29.08
N LEU A 963 -11.78 -23.72 -28.57
CA LEU A 963 -11.31 -22.58 -29.35
C LEU A 963 -10.16 -23.06 -30.24
N ALA A 964 -10.47 -23.33 -31.51
CA ALA A 964 -9.47 -23.61 -32.52
C ALA A 964 -8.81 -22.31 -32.97
N LYS A 965 -7.49 -22.27 -33.06
CA LYS A 965 -6.69 -21.20 -33.67
C LYS A 965 -5.91 -21.77 -34.83
N LEU A 966 -5.93 -21.09 -35.95
CA LEU A 966 -5.22 -21.46 -37.17
C LEU A 966 -4.30 -20.31 -37.53
N SER A 967 -3.04 -20.61 -37.86
CA SER A 967 -2.09 -19.67 -38.43
C SER A 967 -1.30 -20.37 -39.52
N GLY A 968 -1.13 -19.73 -40.66
CA GLY A 968 -0.49 -20.31 -41.83
C GLY A 968 0.20 -19.23 -42.63
N THR A 969 1.45 -19.46 -43.03
CA THR A 969 2.14 -18.60 -44.00
C THR A 969 2.69 -19.46 -45.13
N TYR A 970 2.35 -19.06 -46.34
CA TYR A 970 2.89 -19.54 -47.59
C TYR A 970 3.76 -18.43 -48.17
N TYR A 971 4.95 -18.76 -48.65
CA TYR A 971 5.83 -17.83 -49.33
C TYR A 971 6.65 -18.52 -50.42
N VAL A 972 6.75 -17.90 -51.58
CA VAL A 972 7.56 -18.37 -52.70
C VAL A 972 8.35 -17.22 -53.30
N ARG A 973 9.65 -17.45 -53.53
CA ARG A 973 10.59 -16.41 -53.98
C ARG A 973 10.41 -16.03 -55.46
N SER A 974 9.94 -16.97 -56.29
CA SER A 974 9.69 -16.80 -57.73
C SER A 974 8.74 -17.87 -58.23
N ALA A 975 8.09 -17.67 -59.38
CA ALA A 975 7.11 -18.62 -59.95
C ALA A 975 7.57 -20.09 -60.00
N ASN A 976 8.88 -20.36 -60.14
CA ASN A 976 9.46 -21.71 -60.24
C ASN A 976 10.18 -22.20 -58.97
N ALA A 977 10.15 -21.44 -57.86
CA ALA A 977 10.84 -21.84 -56.62
C ALA A 977 9.97 -22.77 -55.77
N GLU A 978 10.59 -23.63 -54.95
CA GLU A 978 9.84 -24.41 -53.97
C GLU A 978 9.20 -23.48 -52.92
N PRO A 979 7.91 -23.68 -52.60
CA PRO A 979 7.22 -22.85 -51.62
C PRO A 979 7.63 -23.22 -50.19
N THR A 980 7.77 -22.20 -49.35
CA THR A 980 7.91 -22.34 -47.91
C THR A 980 6.53 -22.26 -47.25
N TRP A 981 6.23 -23.24 -46.40
CA TRP A 981 5.00 -23.35 -45.63
C TRP A 981 5.33 -23.34 -44.16
N SER A 982 4.62 -22.52 -43.39
CA SER A 982 4.56 -22.60 -41.93
C SER A 982 3.10 -22.64 -41.53
N LEU A 983 2.61 -23.78 -41.05
CA LEU A 983 1.24 -23.98 -40.59
C LEU A 983 1.25 -24.31 -39.11
N SER A 984 0.35 -23.71 -38.35
CA SER A 984 0.12 -24.00 -36.95
C SER A 984 -1.38 -24.04 -36.71
N TYR A 985 -1.84 -25.11 -36.09
CA TYR A 985 -3.22 -25.32 -35.69
C TYR A 985 -3.22 -25.67 -34.21
N SER A 986 -4.00 -24.96 -33.41
CA SER A 986 -4.17 -25.30 -32.00
C SER A 986 -5.63 -25.37 -31.61
N MET A 987 -5.99 -26.28 -30.73
CA MET A 987 -7.32 -26.36 -30.11
C MET A 987 -7.16 -26.20 -28.61
N GLU A 988 -7.86 -25.23 -28.02
CA GLU A 988 -7.77 -24.91 -26.60
C GLU A 988 -9.16 -24.97 -25.95
N LYS A 989 -9.31 -25.71 -24.85
CA LYS A 989 -10.53 -25.77 -24.03
C LYS A 989 -10.16 -25.83 -22.56
N LYS A 990 -10.32 -24.71 -21.84
CA LYS A 990 -10.10 -24.56 -20.38
C LYS A 990 -8.72 -25.06 -19.90
N ASP A 991 -8.58 -26.37 -19.76
CA ASP A 991 -7.45 -27.12 -19.24
C ASP A 991 -6.77 -28.00 -20.32
N GLU A 992 -7.31 -28.07 -21.55
CA GLU A 992 -6.76 -28.82 -22.68
C GLU A 992 -6.20 -27.89 -23.76
N LYS A 993 -5.04 -28.25 -24.31
CA LYS A 993 -4.39 -27.54 -25.40
C LYS A 993 -3.67 -28.52 -26.32
N TYR A 994 -4.15 -28.63 -27.55
CA TYR A 994 -3.52 -29.37 -28.62
C TYR A 994 -2.89 -28.38 -29.58
N VAL A 995 -1.64 -28.56 -29.97
CA VAL A 995 -0.95 -27.72 -30.97
C VAL A 995 -0.23 -28.63 -31.95
N VAL A 996 -0.57 -28.46 -33.22
CA VAL A 996 0.10 -29.09 -34.34
C VAL A 996 0.77 -28.00 -35.15
N SER A 997 2.06 -28.15 -35.44
CA SER A 997 2.74 -27.23 -36.34
C SER A 997 3.65 -27.93 -37.33
N TYR A 998 3.70 -27.35 -38.52
CA TYR A 998 4.42 -27.83 -39.69
C TYR A 998 5.21 -26.68 -40.29
N ASN A 999 6.51 -26.87 -40.49
CA ASN A 999 7.38 -25.88 -41.11
C ASN A 999 8.31 -26.55 -42.11
N THR A 1000 8.38 -26.04 -43.34
CA THR A 1000 9.16 -26.65 -44.42
C THR A 1000 10.58 -26.10 -44.57
N ASP A 1001 10.98 -25.06 -43.82
CA ASP A 1001 12.29 -24.44 -44.03
C ASP A 1001 13.46 -25.21 -43.36
N ASN A 1002 14.52 -25.47 -44.14
CA ASN A 1002 15.78 -26.21 -43.91
C ASN A 1002 15.82 -27.50 -43.08
N THR A 1003 14.77 -27.89 -42.37
CA THR A 1003 14.74 -29.09 -41.51
C THR A 1003 13.41 -29.83 -41.52
N ARG A 1004 12.43 -29.38 -42.31
CA ARG A 1004 11.08 -29.99 -42.49
C ARG A 1004 10.50 -30.58 -41.19
N LYS A 1005 10.58 -29.88 -40.06
CA LYS A 1005 10.23 -30.42 -38.73
C LYS A 1005 8.74 -30.34 -38.46
N TYR A 1006 8.18 -31.44 -37.98
CA TYR A 1006 6.85 -31.52 -37.41
C TYR A 1006 6.94 -31.39 -35.89
N LEU A 1007 6.23 -30.41 -35.32
CA LEU A 1007 6.13 -30.27 -33.87
C LEU A 1007 4.71 -30.63 -33.42
N VAL A 1008 4.66 -31.84 -32.86
CA VAL A 1008 3.67 -32.49 -32.00
C VAL A 1008 3.51 -31.92 -30.59
N GLU A 1009 2.70 -30.92 -30.25
CA GLU A 1009 2.54 -30.54 -28.83
C GLU A 1009 1.12 -30.85 -28.33
N ILE A 1010 1.03 -31.75 -27.36
CA ILE A 1010 -0.22 -32.19 -26.73
C ILE A 1010 -0.10 -31.88 -25.24
N SER A 1011 -0.94 -30.97 -24.76
CA SER A 1011 -1.01 -30.61 -23.34
C SER A 1011 -2.44 -30.84 -22.85
N ASN A 1012 -2.63 -31.70 -21.87
CA ASN A 1012 -3.92 -31.95 -21.27
C ASN A 1012 -3.84 -31.80 -19.74
N LYS A 1013 -4.62 -30.87 -19.18
CA LYS A 1013 -4.76 -30.64 -17.74
C LYS A 1013 -6.09 -31.12 -17.14
N THR A 1014 -7.03 -31.65 -17.95
CA THR A 1014 -8.29 -32.23 -17.46
C THR A 1014 -8.14 -33.71 -17.11
N ILE A 1015 -7.24 -34.42 -17.79
CA ILE A 1015 -6.85 -35.77 -17.39
C ILE A 1015 -6.03 -35.60 -16.13
N ASP A 1016 -6.53 -36.07 -14.97
CA ASP A 1016 -5.69 -36.32 -13.81
C ASP A 1016 -4.94 -37.62 -14.10
N PRO A 1017 -3.62 -37.58 -14.35
CA PRO A 1017 -2.66 -36.49 -14.03
C PRO A 1017 -2.38 -35.55 -15.20
N ASN A 1018 -2.05 -34.27 -14.96
CA ASN A 1018 -1.76 -33.34 -16.04
C ASN A 1018 -0.62 -33.89 -16.91
N VAL A 1019 -0.94 -34.28 -18.15
CA VAL A 1019 0.03 -34.88 -19.08
C VAL A 1019 0.41 -33.84 -20.13
N TYR A 1020 1.71 -33.64 -20.28
CA TYR A 1020 2.30 -32.82 -21.31
C TYR A 1020 3.24 -33.67 -22.16
N VAL A 1021 2.96 -33.74 -23.45
CA VAL A 1021 3.74 -34.51 -24.43
C VAL A 1021 4.16 -33.58 -25.56
N LYS A 1022 5.46 -33.52 -25.82
CA LYS A 1022 6.01 -32.75 -26.95
C LYS A 1022 6.90 -33.64 -27.81
N LEU A 1023 6.51 -33.83 -29.05
CA LEU A 1023 7.15 -34.69 -30.05
C LEU A 1023 7.73 -33.82 -31.18
N LYS A 1024 8.99 -34.05 -31.54
CA LYS A 1024 9.61 -33.50 -32.74
C LYS A 1024 9.94 -34.61 -33.72
N TYR A 1025 9.38 -34.56 -34.92
CA TYR A 1025 9.57 -35.56 -35.97
C TYR A 1025 10.07 -34.89 -37.26
N ASP A 1026 11.11 -35.46 -37.87
CA ASP A 1026 11.66 -35.07 -39.17
C ASP A 1026 11.20 -36.06 -40.25
N PRO A 1027 10.13 -35.73 -41.02
CA PRO A 1027 9.65 -36.53 -42.15
C PRO A 1027 10.67 -36.71 -43.27
N SER A 1028 11.68 -35.84 -43.43
CA SER A 1028 12.67 -36.01 -44.49
C SER A 1028 13.64 -37.16 -44.23
N ARG A 1029 13.88 -37.47 -42.95
CA ARG A 1029 14.74 -38.57 -42.48
C ARG A 1029 13.93 -39.75 -41.92
N ASN A 1030 12.61 -39.65 -41.92
CA ASN A 1030 11.71 -40.56 -41.21
C ASN A 1030 12.14 -40.79 -39.74
N LEU A 1031 12.55 -39.72 -39.05
CA LEU A 1031 13.22 -39.78 -37.77
C LEU A 1031 12.46 -39.02 -36.68
N LEU A 1032 12.22 -39.65 -35.53
CA LEU A 1032 11.74 -38.97 -34.33
C LEU A 1032 12.93 -38.32 -33.61
N GLU A 1033 13.09 -36.99 -33.66
CA GLU A 1033 14.26 -36.29 -33.10
C GLU A 1033 14.24 -36.24 -31.57
N SER A 1034 13.09 -35.95 -30.97
CA SER A 1034 12.96 -35.86 -29.51
C SER A 1034 11.54 -36.04 -29.02
N VAL A 1035 11.40 -36.58 -27.81
CA VAL A 1035 10.15 -36.76 -27.07
C VAL A 1035 10.35 -36.18 -25.67
N ASN A 1036 9.61 -35.13 -25.33
CA ASN A 1036 9.49 -34.64 -23.95
C ASN A 1036 8.15 -35.12 -23.39
N LEU A 1037 8.20 -35.78 -22.23
CA LEU A 1037 7.06 -36.24 -21.47
C LEU A 1037 7.12 -35.58 -20.11
N THR A 1038 6.10 -34.84 -19.73
CA THR A 1038 5.93 -34.35 -18.37
C THR A 1038 4.58 -34.81 -17.85
N PHE A 1039 4.61 -35.36 -16.65
CA PHE A 1039 3.46 -35.85 -15.92
C PHE A 1039 3.42 -35.09 -14.60
N ASP A 1040 2.33 -34.41 -14.31
CA ASP A 1040 2.20 -33.57 -13.12
C ASP A 1040 0.89 -33.86 -12.40
N LYS A 1041 0.98 -34.71 -11.36
CA LYS A 1041 -0.17 -35.20 -10.59
C LYS A 1041 -0.30 -34.45 -9.28
N SER A 1042 -1.39 -33.70 -9.12
CA SER A 1042 -1.78 -33.21 -7.80
C SER A 1042 -2.58 -34.30 -7.08
N LEU A 1043 -2.07 -34.79 -5.97
CA LEU A 1043 -2.80 -35.65 -5.04
C LEU A 1043 -3.32 -34.80 -3.87
N HIS A 1044 -3.89 -35.44 -2.85
CA HIS A 1044 -4.57 -34.76 -1.73
C HIS A 1044 -3.68 -33.72 -1.02
N CYS A 1045 -2.47 -34.08 -0.59
CA CYS A 1045 -1.55 -33.15 0.12
C CYS A 1045 -0.15 -33.03 -0.51
N TRP A 1046 0.08 -33.68 -1.64
CA TRP A 1046 1.36 -33.65 -2.35
C TRP A 1046 1.13 -33.63 -3.85
N ARG A 1047 2.14 -33.17 -4.58
CA ARG A 1047 2.15 -33.10 -6.03
C ARG A 1047 3.43 -33.74 -6.56
N LEU A 1048 3.27 -34.61 -7.55
CA LEU A 1048 4.34 -35.37 -8.18
C LEU A 1048 4.51 -34.92 -9.62
N LEU A 1049 5.69 -34.42 -9.95
CA LEU A 1049 6.09 -34.04 -11.29
C LEU A 1049 7.20 -34.99 -11.78
N ILE A 1050 6.92 -35.72 -12.85
CA ILE A 1050 7.86 -36.59 -13.56
C ILE A 1050 8.08 -35.99 -14.93
N GLY A 1051 9.30 -35.57 -15.24
CA GLY A 1051 9.70 -35.08 -16.56
C GLY A 1051 10.75 -36.01 -17.18
N ALA A 1052 10.61 -36.37 -18.44
CA ALA A 1052 11.59 -37.12 -19.21
C ALA A 1052 11.80 -36.43 -20.56
N ASP A 1053 13.05 -36.11 -20.88
CA ASP A 1053 13.50 -35.67 -22.20
C ASP A 1053 14.23 -36.82 -22.88
N LEU A 1054 13.75 -37.22 -24.04
CA LEU A 1054 14.36 -38.24 -24.88
C LEU A 1054 14.79 -37.58 -26.19
N SER A 1055 16.01 -37.80 -26.65
CA SER A 1055 16.46 -37.43 -28.00
C SER A 1055 17.02 -38.64 -28.74
N TYR A 1056 16.80 -38.67 -30.04
CA TYR A 1056 17.35 -39.72 -30.89
C TYR A 1056 18.85 -39.54 -31.09
N LYS A 1057 19.64 -40.59 -30.79
CA LYS A 1057 21.07 -40.67 -31.07
C LYS A 1057 21.36 -41.90 -31.93
N ALA A 1058 22.18 -41.74 -32.97
CA ALA A 1058 22.42 -42.79 -33.97
C ALA A 1058 23.13 -44.04 -33.42
N THR A 1059 23.80 -43.94 -32.26
CA THR A 1059 24.53 -45.03 -31.61
C THR A 1059 24.35 -44.93 -30.10
N GLY A 1060 23.95 -46.03 -29.46
CA GLY A 1060 23.81 -46.08 -28.00
C GLY A 1060 22.75 -47.08 -27.52
N ASN A 1061 22.84 -47.44 -26.25
CA ASN A 1061 21.82 -48.26 -25.57
C ASN A 1061 20.57 -47.40 -25.31
N TRP A 1062 19.41 -48.00 -25.00
CA TRP A 1062 18.15 -47.25 -24.83
C TRP A 1062 18.23 -46.11 -23.78
N LEU A 1063 19.17 -46.21 -22.83
CA LEU A 1063 19.49 -45.19 -21.81
C LEU A 1063 20.24 -43.96 -22.36
N ASP A 1064 20.98 -44.07 -23.48
CA ASP A 1064 21.71 -42.95 -24.08
C ASP A 1064 20.78 -41.93 -24.75
N TYR A 1065 19.56 -42.38 -25.09
CA TYR A 1065 18.49 -41.57 -25.65
C TYR A 1065 17.79 -40.69 -24.61
N LEU A 1066 17.89 -41.00 -23.31
CA LEU A 1066 17.30 -40.22 -22.23
C LEU A 1066 18.20 -39.03 -21.89
N ASP A 1067 17.90 -37.82 -22.35
CA ASP A 1067 18.68 -36.58 -22.14
C ASP A 1067 18.49 -35.94 -20.77
N LYS A 1068 17.31 -36.07 -20.19
CA LYS A 1068 17.02 -35.58 -18.85
C LYS A 1068 15.92 -36.43 -18.23
N LEU A 1069 16.03 -36.70 -16.94
CA LEU A 1069 14.95 -37.29 -16.16
C LEU A 1069 14.82 -36.46 -14.90
N THR A 1070 13.62 -35.99 -14.59
CA THR A 1070 13.37 -35.12 -13.45
C THR A 1070 12.23 -35.70 -12.67
N LEU A 1071 12.48 -36.03 -11.41
CA LEU A 1071 11.49 -36.50 -10.45
C LEU A 1071 11.39 -35.44 -9.37
N LYS A 1072 10.32 -34.66 -9.36
CA LYS A 1072 10.06 -33.63 -8.36
C LYS A 1072 8.82 -33.96 -7.56
N PHE A 1073 8.97 -34.10 -6.26
CA PHE A 1073 7.89 -34.24 -5.31
C PHE A 1073 7.82 -32.96 -4.48
N TYR A 1074 6.65 -32.37 -4.29
CA TYR A 1074 6.48 -31.20 -3.43
C TYR A 1074 5.12 -31.20 -2.75
N LEU A 1075 5.03 -30.55 -1.59
CA LEU A 1075 3.78 -30.44 -0.86
C LEU A 1075 2.89 -29.38 -1.51
N THR A 1076 1.60 -29.69 -1.68
CA THR A 1076 0.67 -28.80 -2.40
C THR A 1076 0.46 -27.48 -1.66
N ASP A 1077 0.38 -27.56 -0.33
CA ASP A 1077 0.11 -26.40 0.53
C ASP A 1077 1.38 -25.60 0.88
N ILE A 1078 2.55 -26.26 0.87
CA ILE A 1078 3.88 -25.65 1.13
C ILE A 1078 4.82 -26.04 0.00
N SER A 1079 4.66 -25.40 -1.16
CA SER A 1079 5.47 -25.67 -2.37
C SER A 1079 6.98 -25.52 -2.18
N ASP A 1080 7.39 -24.81 -1.14
CA ASP A 1080 8.79 -24.50 -0.82
C ASP A 1080 9.47 -25.71 -0.14
N ILE A 1081 8.70 -26.75 0.25
CA ILE A 1081 9.19 -28.06 0.68
C ILE A 1081 9.11 -29.01 -0.51
N PHE A 1082 10.27 -29.41 -1.04
CA PHE A 1082 10.32 -30.31 -2.19
C PHE A 1082 11.56 -31.20 -2.17
N PHE A 1083 11.38 -32.36 -2.80
CA PHE A 1083 12.40 -33.32 -3.19
C PHE A 1083 12.55 -33.23 -4.72
N LEU A 1084 13.77 -33.11 -5.21
CA LEU A 1084 14.08 -33.12 -6.63
C LEU A 1084 15.24 -34.09 -6.88
N LEU A 1085 15.01 -35.07 -7.76
CA LEU A 1085 16.02 -35.99 -8.25
C LEU A 1085 16.12 -35.87 -9.77
N ASP A 1086 17.29 -35.51 -10.26
CA ASP A 1086 17.68 -35.61 -11.66
C ASP A 1086 18.89 -36.56 -11.76
N PRO A 1087 18.65 -37.87 -11.98
CA PRO A 1087 19.71 -38.86 -11.93
C PRO A 1087 20.70 -38.72 -13.10
N LYS A 1088 20.34 -38.04 -14.18
CA LYS A 1088 21.22 -37.81 -15.33
C LYS A 1088 22.12 -36.58 -15.15
N ALA A 1089 21.58 -35.51 -14.59
CA ALA A 1089 22.39 -34.37 -14.16
C ALA A 1089 23.16 -34.66 -12.86
N GLY A 1090 22.88 -35.81 -12.23
CA GLY A 1090 23.34 -36.15 -10.89
C GLY A 1090 22.87 -35.12 -9.85
N GLN A 1091 21.76 -34.43 -10.07
CA GLN A 1091 21.30 -33.40 -9.16
C GLN A 1091 20.31 -33.99 -8.16
N PHE A 1092 20.49 -33.66 -6.89
CA PHE A 1092 19.63 -34.11 -5.80
C PHE A 1092 19.41 -32.94 -4.83
N GLN A 1093 18.22 -32.39 -4.82
CA GLN A 1093 17.92 -31.16 -4.08
C GLN A 1093 16.76 -31.34 -3.12
N PHE A 1094 16.93 -30.78 -1.93
CA PHE A 1094 15.95 -30.79 -0.85
C PHE A 1094 15.80 -29.37 -0.33
N SER A 1095 14.56 -28.98 -0.04
CA SER A 1095 14.24 -27.66 0.50
C SER A 1095 13.35 -27.82 1.73
N GLY A 1096 13.59 -26.99 2.76
CA GLY A 1096 12.83 -26.97 4.02
C GLY A 1096 13.49 -27.70 5.19
N MET A 1097 14.81 -27.71 5.28
CA MET A 1097 15.53 -28.14 6.50
C MET A 1097 15.62 -26.99 7.50
#